data_AF-A0A9P7QX37-F1
#
_entry.id   AF-A0A9P7QX37-F1
#
_cell.length_a   1.000
_cell.length_b   1.000
_cell.length_c   1.000
_cell.angle_alpha   90.00
_cell.angle_beta   90.00
_cell.angle_gamma   90.00
#
_symmetry.space_group_name_H-M   'P 1'
#
loop_
_entity.id
_entity.type
_entity.pdbx_description
1 polymer ?
#
loop_
_entity_poly.entity_id
_entity_poly.type
_entity_poly.pdbx_seq_one_letter_code
_entity_poly.pdbx_strand_id
1 'polypeptide(L)'
;MSSYLVTGASRGLGFEFLRQLSADANNIVIGVVRNAEATKQKVDAELQRKNIHVLQADLDDFDAIKTAVNAASEITGGSIDYVIANAAFISTWSSYDGISVLGEKPKRLEQDLVDSFRTNVVGNVHLFNLALPLVLRGHAKKVVTVSSGMADLDFISKSGIEVGAPYSISKAALNTAVAKFSAEHSHQGILFFSISPGVIDTGLYDNATEEEKEKGMAMLGKMAKYAPHFAGPTTAESSVKDMLKNVSMATSASDNRDLNKQVSTSTELEQWTTASNGFSETPSPRAPLSPRRPGLSQQRFQDEDVSEAQQDSQTRRSVLFLWIWEILSLVLAPCLLVVTITVILGQDDHPLRDWPLDRIITLNSLVNLLSTIFRGILVSIATELIAQAKWMWFWCDKSSQRRMGNLQHFDDGTRGVWGALKLMRIVTWRSPSILVAVVVLVSSFAIGPFVQQSIGHVDKNETLGLGTGMIPVTRHVDGLNIRTLIGDNEGMALRSDIKGAIQTLALSRNGSDSVIVPTCPTGNCTFIGLGSNTSVKTGLSITHASTGICNICTDIREMIDHRGLIENLQAINHSLANGISIINTDREGGMRVISGDLSWTNGTIPPEALERASISFANVTVLTSTALDGNINVNKPKHAIAVTCSLYPCIRTYSAIISRGVLFETPITKTTPMSYDIRDKKSPGPKQAWDLSAVQLPCLIKGKVYTEGNLSQGADLSMVRHVNAGNTSDIGSVFQAPEECIYRIDNNFKLLMSQYFSEEFFNGTCSWDSTQPNSINCGSAIWLSRLWSHGESTPASLKQLFTDFATALTNQMRLGMGRKDNTTSVVNGESLQLVTFIAVKPCWLIFPAILLILEIMALSWMISLTVVYRDELAVWKGSILPLLFYRDFFWGNADRDSASKRLLTTEEMEEQADQIRANFSRNIWKN
;
A
#
# COMPACT_ATOMS: atom_id res chain seq x y z
N MET A 1 36.66 1.87 23.18
CA MET A 1 37.42 2.06 21.93
C MET A 1 36.42 1.85 20.81
N SER A 2 36.12 2.87 20.00
CA SER A 2 35.13 2.75 18.92
C SER A 2 35.84 2.65 17.58
N SER A 3 35.40 1.75 16.73
CA SER A 3 35.98 1.51 15.41
C SER A 3 35.08 2.04 14.29
N TYR A 4 35.65 2.84 13.38
CA TYR A 4 34.93 3.50 12.29
C TYR A 4 35.54 3.11 10.95
N LEU A 5 34.72 2.61 10.02
CA LEU A 5 35.09 2.40 8.62
C LEU A 5 34.40 3.46 7.75
N VAL A 6 35.17 4.37 7.16
CA VAL A 6 34.67 5.50 6.36
C VAL A 6 35.07 5.34 4.91
N THR A 7 34.12 5.24 3.98
CA THR A 7 34.42 5.19 2.54
C THR A 7 34.50 6.57 1.91
N GLY A 8 35.35 6.74 0.89
CA GLY A 8 35.50 8.02 0.19
C GLY A 8 36.22 9.08 1.03
N ALA A 9 37.16 8.63 1.85
CA ALA A 9 37.80 9.44 2.90
C ALA A 9 38.93 10.37 2.42
N SER A 10 39.13 10.53 1.10
CA SER A 10 40.25 11.30 0.56
C SER A 10 40.00 12.82 0.47
N ARG A 11 38.73 13.24 0.48
CA ARG A 11 38.31 14.66 0.34
C ARG A 11 36.92 14.92 0.92
N GLY A 12 36.52 16.19 0.95
CA GLY A 12 35.17 16.62 1.32
C GLY A 12 34.72 16.06 2.67
N LEU A 13 33.46 15.62 2.74
CA LEU A 13 32.85 15.04 3.95
C LEU A 13 33.65 13.85 4.49
N GLY A 14 34.15 12.97 3.63
CA GLY A 14 34.88 11.77 4.05
C GLY A 14 36.19 12.08 4.77
N PHE A 15 36.96 13.06 4.28
CA PHE A 15 38.19 13.48 4.96
C PHE A 15 37.89 14.21 6.27
N GLU A 16 36.81 14.97 6.32
CA GLU A 16 36.37 15.65 7.53
C GLU A 16 35.86 14.66 8.60
N PHE A 17 35.22 13.56 8.20
CA PHE A 17 34.94 12.44 9.11
C PHE A 17 36.23 11.88 9.74
N LEU A 18 37.30 11.70 8.95
CA LEU A 18 38.59 11.30 9.52
C LEU A 18 39.07 12.33 10.54
N ARG A 19 39.03 13.63 10.20
CA ARG A 19 39.49 14.72 11.07
C ARG A 19 38.73 14.76 12.40
N GLN A 20 37.42 14.65 12.41
CA GLN A 20 36.65 14.77 13.65
C GLN A 20 36.66 13.48 14.47
N LEU A 21 36.50 12.31 13.85
CA LEU A 21 36.46 11.03 14.55
C LEU A 21 37.80 10.67 15.21
N SER A 22 38.91 10.99 14.55
CA SER A 22 40.25 10.67 15.07
C SER A 22 40.74 11.65 16.15
N ALA A 23 39.99 12.73 16.41
CA ALA A 23 40.31 13.66 17.49
C ALA A 23 40.29 12.98 18.87
N ASP A 24 39.46 11.95 19.04
CA ASP A 24 39.56 11.03 20.18
C ASP A 24 40.59 9.94 19.86
N ALA A 25 41.70 9.94 20.59
CA ALA A 25 42.79 8.97 20.44
C ALA A 25 42.37 7.52 20.74
N ASN A 26 41.22 7.32 21.43
CA ASN A 26 40.66 5.99 21.70
C ASN A 26 39.83 5.44 20.53
N ASN A 27 39.64 6.18 19.44
CA ASN A 27 38.96 5.67 18.26
C ASN A 27 39.97 5.04 17.30
N ILE A 28 39.56 3.97 16.62
CA ILE A 28 40.26 3.45 15.43
C ILE A 28 39.49 3.94 14.22
N VAL A 29 40.10 4.77 13.37
CA VAL A 29 39.43 5.35 12.21
C VAL A 29 40.08 4.84 10.93
N ILE A 30 39.30 4.14 10.10
CA ILE A 30 39.77 3.49 8.88
C ILE A 30 39.14 4.20 7.68
N GLY A 31 39.95 4.91 6.90
CA GLY A 31 39.55 5.54 5.66
C GLY A 31 39.78 4.64 4.45
N VAL A 32 38.73 4.35 3.68
CA VAL A 32 38.81 3.59 2.42
C VAL A 32 38.78 4.57 1.25
N VAL A 33 39.80 4.48 0.39
CA VAL A 33 40.04 5.43 -0.71
C VAL A 33 40.64 4.73 -1.94
N ARG A 34 40.51 5.35 -3.12
CA ARG A 34 41.11 4.81 -4.36
C ARG A 34 42.64 4.97 -4.43
N ASN A 35 43.17 6.06 -3.86
CA ASN A 35 44.61 6.31 -3.78
C ASN A 35 45.03 6.44 -2.31
N ALA A 36 45.49 5.33 -1.73
CA ALA A 36 45.85 5.28 -0.32
C ALA A 36 47.14 6.06 -0.02
N GLU A 37 48.12 6.04 -0.93
CA GLU A 37 49.40 6.73 -0.73
C GLU A 37 49.22 8.25 -0.62
N ALA A 38 48.54 8.86 -1.60
CA ALA A 38 48.28 10.30 -1.59
C ALA A 38 47.44 10.73 -0.37
N THR A 39 46.48 9.89 0.02
CA THR A 39 45.65 10.18 1.20
C THR A 39 46.45 10.06 2.50
N LYS A 40 47.36 9.09 2.62
CA LYS A 40 48.26 8.95 3.78
C LYS A 40 49.15 10.18 3.91
N GLN A 41 49.80 10.62 2.83
CA GLN A 41 50.62 11.82 2.83
C GLN A 41 49.82 13.06 3.30
N LYS A 42 48.57 13.20 2.85
CA LYS A 42 47.69 14.28 3.29
C LYS A 42 47.31 14.17 4.77
N VAL A 43 47.01 12.96 5.26
CA VAL A 43 46.72 12.71 6.69
C VAL A 43 47.95 13.03 7.55
N ASP A 44 49.14 12.62 7.11
CA ASP A 44 50.41 12.90 7.81
C ASP A 44 50.75 14.40 7.79
N ALA A 45 50.41 15.11 6.72
CA ALA A 45 50.64 16.55 6.63
C ALA A 45 49.66 17.37 7.47
N GLU A 46 48.35 17.06 7.41
CA GLU A 46 47.29 17.90 8.00
C GLU A 46 46.80 17.47 9.38
N LEU A 47 46.80 16.16 9.69
CA LEU A 47 46.17 15.62 10.90
C LEU A 47 47.19 15.07 11.90
N GLN A 48 48.27 14.44 11.42
CA GLN A 48 49.36 13.88 12.24
C GLN A 48 48.89 12.91 13.35
N ARG A 49 47.91 12.05 13.04
CA ARG A 49 47.32 11.13 14.04
C ARG A 49 47.62 9.67 13.77
N LYS A 50 48.05 8.94 14.80
CA LYS A 50 48.43 7.51 14.71
C LYS A 50 47.25 6.55 14.70
N ASN A 51 46.05 7.02 15.05
CA ASN A 51 44.83 6.22 15.12
C ASN A 51 43.99 6.27 13.82
N ILE A 52 44.56 6.81 12.75
CA ILE A 52 44.00 6.79 11.40
C ILE A 52 44.72 5.72 10.57
N HIS A 53 43.96 4.85 9.93
CA HIS A 53 44.45 3.87 8.99
C HIS A 53 43.81 4.13 7.63
N VAL A 54 44.61 4.06 6.56
CA VAL A 54 44.12 4.30 5.19
C VAL A 54 44.29 3.04 4.37
N LEU A 55 43.19 2.55 3.81
CA LEU A 55 43.10 1.35 3.00
C LEU A 55 42.70 1.69 1.57
N GLN A 56 43.21 0.92 0.61
CA GLN A 56 42.93 1.11 -0.80
C GLN A 56 41.75 0.24 -1.25
N ALA A 57 40.71 0.85 -1.82
CA ALA A 57 39.66 0.15 -2.55
C ALA A 57 38.89 1.11 -3.47
N ASP A 58 38.47 0.60 -4.63
CA ASP A 58 37.43 1.22 -5.45
C ASP A 58 36.08 0.54 -5.14
N LEU A 59 35.01 1.32 -5.02
CA LEU A 59 33.69 0.76 -4.75
C LEU A 59 33.07 0.07 -5.97
N ASP A 60 33.64 0.26 -7.16
CA ASP A 60 33.21 -0.45 -8.37
C ASP A 60 33.87 -1.84 -8.49
N ASP A 61 34.81 -2.19 -7.61
CA ASP A 61 35.53 -3.47 -7.58
C ASP A 61 35.23 -4.24 -6.29
N PHE A 62 34.47 -5.34 -6.43
CA PHE A 62 34.09 -6.19 -5.31
C PHE A 62 35.28 -6.79 -4.55
N ASP A 63 36.31 -7.26 -5.26
CA ASP A 63 37.46 -7.93 -4.65
C ASP A 63 38.35 -6.91 -3.91
N ALA A 64 38.44 -5.68 -4.43
CA ALA A 64 39.08 -4.58 -3.73
C ALA A 64 38.34 -4.24 -2.41
N ILE A 65 37.00 -4.12 -2.44
CA ILE A 65 36.19 -3.87 -1.22
C ILE A 65 36.43 -5.00 -0.21
N LYS A 66 36.37 -6.26 -0.65
CA LYS A 66 36.58 -7.44 0.21
C LYS A 66 37.95 -7.42 0.86
N THR A 67 38.99 -7.09 0.09
CA THR A 67 40.37 -6.97 0.59
C THR A 67 40.48 -5.85 1.65
N ALA A 68 39.87 -4.69 1.40
CA ALA A 68 39.86 -3.58 2.34
C ALA A 68 39.09 -3.91 3.63
N VAL A 69 37.94 -4.60 3.55
CA VAL A 69 37.17 -5.02 4.73
C VAL A 69 37.93 -6.07 5.55
N ASN A 70 38.63 -7.00 4.90
CA ASN A 70 39.48 -7.98 5.59
C ASN A 70 40.65 -7.29 6.32
N ALA A 71 41.34 -6.36 5.66
CA ALA A 71 42.40 -5.58 6.30
C ALA A 71 41.86 -4.72 7.46
N ALA A 72 40.65 -4.15 7.32
CA ALA A 72 39.99 -3.44 8.41
C ALA A 72 39.71 -4.37 9.60
N SER A 73 39.26 -5.60 9.36
CA SER A 73 39.06 -6.62 10.39
C SER A 73 40.35 -6.94 11.15
N GLU A 74 41.50 -7.01 10.47
CA GLU A 74 42.79 -7.25 11.11
C GLU A 74 43.20 -6.09 12.02
N ILE A 75 43.01 -4.85 11.56
CA ILE A 75 43.34 -3.64 12.32
C ILE A 75 42.48 -3.51 13.59
N THR A 76 41.19 -3.84 13.51
CA THR A 76 40.25 -3.67 14.63
C THR A 76 40.12 -4.90 15.53
N GLY A 77 40.84 -5.98 15.26
CA GLY A 77 40.71 -7.24 16.00
C GLY A 77 39.39 -7.97 15.76
N GLY A 78 38.76 -7.77 14.60
CA GLY A 78 37.61 -8.54 14.14
C GLY A 78 36.24 -7.88 14.32
N SER A 79 36.16 -6.65 14.82
CA SER A 79 34.87 -5.97 15.04
C SER A 79 34.86 -4.56 14.45
N ILE A 80 33.70 -4.09 13.98
CA ILE A 80 33.51 -2.71 13.51
C ILE A 80 32.28 -2.13 14.19
N ASP A 81 32.39 -0.98 14.83
CA ASP A 81 31.25 -0.34 15.52
C ASP A 81 30.39 0.48 14.55
N TYR A 82 31.04 1.21 13.65
CA TYR A 82 30.41 2.12 12.72
C TYR A 82 30.93 1.92 11.29
N VAL A 83 30.03 1.74 10.34
CA VAL A 83 30.33 1.86 8.91
C VAL A 83 29.70 3.15 8.40
N ILE A 84 30.51 4.10 7.95
CA ILE A 84 30.07 5.36 7.33
C ILE A 84 30.28 5.23 5.82
N ALA A 85 29.22 4.84 5.12
CA ALA A 85 29.15 4.75 3.68
C ALA A 85 29.00 6.14 3.06
N ASN A 86 30.13 6.81 2.84
CA ASN A 86 30.19 8.19 2.33
C ASN A 86 30.59 8.27 0.85
N ALA A 87 31.36 7.31 0.33
CA ALA A 87 31.78 7.34 -1.07
C ALA A 87 30.59 7.38 -2.03
N ALA A 88 30.67 8.28 -3.00
CA ALA A 88 29.69 8.42 -4.06
C ALA A 88 30.34 8.93 -5.36
N PHE A 89 29.80 8.47 -6.48
CA PHE A 89 29.98 9.06 -7.78
C PHE A 89 28.94 10.17 -7.99
N ILE A 90 29.42 11.32 -8.46
CA ILE A 90 28.61 12.47 -8.87
C ILE A 90 29.16 12.91 -10.22
N SER A 91 28.33 12.84 -11.26
CA SER A 91 28.70 13.22 -12.62
C SER A 91 28.58 14.72 -12.80
N THR A 92 29.66 15.38 -13.21
CA THR A 92 29.64 16.81 -13.56
C THR A 92 28.78 17.10 -14.80
N TRP A 93 28.56 16.09 -15.66
CA TRP A 93 27.80 16.25 -16.90
C TRP A 93 26.28 16.39 -16.65
N SER A 94 25.73 15.68 -15.66
CA SER A 94 24.29 15.70 -15.37
C SER A 94 23.89 16.59 -14.19
N SER A 95 24.86 17.19 -13.49
CA SER A 95 24.65 17.98 -12.27
C SER A 95 23.71 19.18 -12.43
N TYR A 96 23.66 19.77 -13.62
CA TYR A 96 23.02 21.09 -13.83
C TYR A 96 21.79 21.07 -14.74
N ASP A 97 21.52 19.95 -15.42
CA ASP A 97 20.43 19.86 -16.39
C ASP A 97 19.33 18.92 -15.92
N GLY A 98 18.09 19.23 -16.30
CA GLY A 98 16.93 18.39 -16.04
C GLY A 98 16.93 17.11 -16.88
N ILE A 99 16.27 16.06 -16.40
CA ILE A 99 16.29 14.73 -17.03
C ILE A 99 15.86 14.73 -18.51
N SER A 100 14.88 15.57 -18.90
CA SER A 100 14.43 15.68 -20.28
C SER A 100 15.48 16.28 -21.21
N VAL A 101 16.27 17.24 -20.73
CA VAL A 101 17.39 17.84 -21.48
C VAL A 101 18.51 16.82 -21.63
N LEU A 102 18.82 16.08 -20.56
CA LEU A 102 19.79 14.99 -20.60
C LEU A 102 19.35 13.88 -21.58
N GLY A 103 18.04 13.68 -21.73
CA GLY A 103 17.42 12.72 -22.66
C GLY A 103 17.73 12.98 -24.13
N GLU A 104 18.17 14.19 -24.50
CA GLU A 104 18.66 14.50 -25.85
C GLU A 104 19.96 13.75 -26.19
N LYS A 105 20.70 13.29 -25.18
CA LYS A 105 21.92 12.47 -25.32
C LYS A 105 21.72 11.09 -24.69
N PRO A 106 20.86 10.22 -25.26
CA PRO A 106 20.36 9.01 -24.59
C PRO A 106 21.46 8.04 -24.16
N LYS A 107 22.48 7.80 -25.00
CA LYS A 107 23.61 6.92 -24.65
C LYS A 107 24.46 7.45 -23.50
N ARG A 108 24.63 8.77 -23.41
CA ARG A 108 25.41 9.40 -22.33
C ARG A 108 24.61 9.39 -21.03
N LEU A 109 23.30 9.64 -21.10
CA LEU A 109 22.38 9.52 -19.97
C LEU A 109 22.34 8.09 -19.43
N GLU A 110 22.23 7.08 -20.30
CA GLU A 110 22.28 5.67 -19.93
C GLU A 110 23.59 5.35 -19.19
N GLN A 111 24.74 5.75 -19.75
CA GLN A 111 26.04 5.51 -19.11
C GLN A 111 26.12 6.17 -17.72
N ASP A 112 25.67 7.43 -17.58
CA ASP A 112 25.70 8.14 -16.29
C ASP A 112 24.76 7.50 -15.26
N LEU A 113 23.57 7.02 -15.68
CA LEU A 113 22.69 6.23 -14.82
C LEU A 113 23.39 4.95 -14.35
N VAL A 114 24.01 4.21 -15.26
CA VAL A 114 24.73 2.96 -14.92
C VAL A 114 25.91 3.24 -13.99
N ASP A 115 26.73 4.25 -14.25
CA ASP A 115 27.89 4.61 -13.42
C ASP A 115 27.45 5.09 -12.03
N SER A 116 26.40 5.92 -11.97
CA SER A 116 25.77 6.33 -10.71
C SER A 116 25.26 5.14 -9.90
N PHE A 117 24.61 4.16 -10.53
CA PHE A 117 24.15 2.95 -9.86
C PHE A 117 25.29 2.03 -9.42
N ARG A 118 26.32 1.87 -10.25
CA ARG A 118 27.46 0.98 -9.98
C ARG A 118 28.15 1.41 -8.69
N THR A 119 28.53 2.68 -8.57
CA THR A 119 29.23 3.16 -7.37
C THR A 119 28.27 3.41 -6.20
N ASN A 120 27.17 4.16 -6.42
CA ASN A 120 26.35 4.64 -5.31
C ASN A 120 25.47 3.54 -4.71
N VAL A 121 25.07 2.55 -5.50
CA VAL A 121 24.15 1.48 -5.06
C VAL A 121 24.89 0.17 -4.91
N VAL A 122 25.41 -0.38 -6.01
CA VAL A 122 25.99 -1.73 -6.04
C VAL A 122 27.22 -1.83 -5.13
N GLY A 123 28.15 -0.87 -5.23
CA GLY A 123 29.34 -0.83 -4.37
C GLY A 123 29.01 -0.76 -2.88
N ASN A 124 27.99 0.03 -2.49
CA ASN A 124 27.55 0.11 -1.10
C ASN A 124 26.84 -1.18 -0.64
N VAL A 125 26.05 -1.84 -1.49
CA VAL A 125 25.45 -3.15 -1.17
C VAL A 125 26.53 -4.21 -0.94
N HIS A 126 27.60 -4.22 -1.75
CA HIS A 126 28.74 -5.11 -1.54
C HIS A 126 29.45 -4.80 -0.21
N LEU A 127 29.73 -3.53 0.06
CA LEU A 127 30.31 -3.08 1.32
C LEU A 127 29.49 -3.53 2.53
N PHE A 128 28.17 -3.34 2.49
CA PHE A 128 27.29 -3.72 3.60
C PHE A 128 27.34 -5.22 3.87
N ASN A 129 27.19 -6.06 2.84
CA ASN A 129 27.28 -7.52 2.99
C ASN A 129 28.63 -7.98 3.56
N LEU A 130 29.74 -7.39 3.10
CA LEU A 130 31.09 -7.76 3.53
C LEU A 130 31.40 -7.28 4.95
N ALA A 131 30.94 -6.08 5.33
CA ALA A 131 31.20 -5.50 6.65
C ALA A 131 30.24 -6.04 7.73
N LEU A 132 29.06 -6.53 7.35
CA LEU A 132 28.00 -6.96 8.27
C LEU A 132 28.48 -7.96 9.36
N PRO A 133 29.28 -9.00 9.05
CA PRO A 133 29.79 -9.90 10.09
C PRO A 133 30.68 -9.20 11.12
N LEU A 134 31.42 -8.16 10.72
CA LEU A 134 32.25 -7.36 11.62
C LEU A 134 31.40 -6.43 12.47
N VAL A 135 30.36 -5.84 11.86
CA VAL A 135 29.39 -4.96 12.55
C VAL A 135 28.63 -5.72 13.63
N LEU A 136 28.22 -6.96 13.35
CA LEU A 136 27.54 -7.82 14.32
C LEU A 136 28.36 -8.10 15.59
N ARG A 137 29.70 -8.12 15.45
CA ARG A 137 30.65 -8.29 16.56
C ARG A 137 30.98 -6.97 17.27
N GLY A 138 30.66 -5.82 16.67
CA GLY A 138 30.83 -4.50 17.27
C GLY A 138 29.85 -4.24 18.42
N HIS A 139 30.18 -3.25 19.26
CA HIS A 139 29.34 -2.82 20.37
C HIS A 139 28.26 -1.84 19.92
N ALA A 140 28.58 -0.88 19.04
CA ALA A 140 27.61 0.13 18.60
C ALA A 140 26.65 -0.35 17.50
N LYS A 141 27.14 -1.22 16.61
CA LYS A 141 26.38 -1.87 15.52
C LYS A 141 25.63 -0.89 14.61
N LYS A 142 26.30 0.13 14.07
CA LYS A 142 25.66 1.14 13.21
C LYS A 142 26.22 1.16 11.80
N VAL A 143 25.33 1.18 10.81
CA VAL A 143 25.66 1.41 9.41
C VAL A 143 24.94 2.68 8.96
N VAL A 144 25.74 3.69 8.67
CA VAL A 144 25.30 5.05 8.34
C VAL A 144 25.62 5.32 6.89
N THR A 145 24.61 5.67 6.11
CA THR A 145 24.80 6.02 4.70
C THR A 145 24.66 7.50 4.48
N VAL A 146 25.67 8.14 3.89
CA VAL A 146 25.57 9.54 3.46
C VAL A 146 24.78 9.58 2.15
N SER A 147 23.50 9.90 2.26
CA SER A 147 22.57 10.01 1.15
C SER A 147 22.50 11.47 0.67
N SER A 148 21.34 11.93 0.21
CA SER A 148 21.09 13.30 -0.20
C SER A 148 19.63 13.66 -0.01
N GLY A 149 19.32 14.94 0.24
CA GLY A 149 17.95 15.46 0.21
C GLY A 149 17.32 15.33 -1.18
N MET A 150 18.14 15.29 -2.23
CA MET A 150 17.68 15.02 -3.60
C MET A 150 17.23 13.56 -3.82
N ALA A 151 17.32 12.69 -2.81
CA ALA A 151 16.76 11.35 -2.84
C ALA A 151 15.32 11.28 -2.30
N ASP A 152 14.82 12.38 -1.73
CA ASP A 152 13.50 12.46 -1.11
C ASP A 152 12.47 12.97 -2.14
N LEU A 153 11.43 12.16 -2.38
CA LEU A 153 10.41 12.44 -3.39
C LEU A 153 9.54 13.66 -3.03
N ASP A 154 9.24 13.85 -1.75
CA ASP A 154 8.46 14.99 -1.27
C ASP A 154 9.28 16.28 -1.42
N PHE A 155 10.57 16.23 -1.10
CA PHE A 155 11.50 17.33 -1.30
C PHE A 155 11.59 17.72 -2.78
N ILE A 156 11.78 16.75 -3.69
CA ILE A 156 11.83 17.02 -5.14
C ILE A 156 10.54 17.70 -5.60
N SER A 157 9.39 17.15 -5.22
CA SER A 157 8.09 17.68 -5.64
C SER A 157 7.81 19.09 -5.11
N LYS A 158 8.21 19.40 -3.87
CA LYS A 158 7.94 20.70 -3.22
C LYS A 158 8.95 21.78 -3.59
N SER A 159 10.23 21.42 -3.73
CA SER A 159 11.30 22.38 -4.08
C SER A 159 11.32 22.70 -5.58
N GLY A 160 10.83 21.79 -6.43
CA GLY A 160 10.86 21.94 -7.88
C GLY A 160 12.27 21.89 -8.47
N ILE A 161 13.23 21.28 -7.76
CA ILE A 161 14.60 21.06 -8.22
C ILE A 161 14.64 19.79 -9.09
N GLU A 162 14.96 19.97 -10.35
CA GLU A 162 14.85 18.99 -11.44
C GLU A 162 16.20 18.44 -11.93
N VAL A 163 17.31 19.03 -11.48
CA VAL A 163 18.68 18.75 -11.94
C VAL A 163 19.31 17.53 -11.24
N GLY A 164 20.39 16.99 -11.78
CA GLY A 164 21.15 15.92 -11.12
C GLY A 164 20.38 14.61 -11.03
N ALA A 165 19.55 14.30 -12.03
CA ALA A 165 18.62 13.17 -11.98
C ALA A 165 19.31 11.80 -11.79
N PRO A 166 20.39 11.43 -12.51
CA PRO A 166 21.07 10.14 -12.30
C PRO A 166 21.56 9.95 -10.86
N TYR A 167 22.17 10.99 -10.29
CA TYR A 167 22.61 11.00 -8.90
C TYR A 167 21.43 10.84 -7.93
N SER A 168 20.38 11.63 -8.11
CA SER A 168 19.17 11.61 -7.27
C SER A 168 18.50 10.24 -7.25
N ILE A 169 18.32 9.63 -8.43
CA ILE A 169 17.76 8.28 -8.58
C ILE A 169 18.65 7.25 -7.86
N SER A 170 19.97 7.32 -8.04
CA SER A 170 20.89 6.37 -7.39
C SER A 170 20.86 6.49 -5.85
N LYS A 171 20.72 7.70 -5.30
CA LYS A 171 20.61 7.92 -3.84
C LYS A 171 19.25 7.47 -3.28
N ALA A 172 18.16 7.60 -4.04
CA ALA A 172 16.86 7.05 -3.68
C ALA A 172 16.87 5.50 -3.69
N ALA A 173 17.52 4.90 -4.68
CA ALA A 173 17.74 3.45 -4.73
C ALA A 173 18.60 2.96 -3.53
N LEU A 174 19.65 3.70 -3.18
CA LEU A 174 20.46 3.43 -2.00
C LEU A 174 19.67 3.51 -0.70
N ASN A 175 18.80 4.53 -0.52
CA ASN A 175 17.91 4.61 0.65
C ASN A 175 17.00 3.39 0.75
N THR A 176 16.52 2.87 -0.38
CA THR A 176 15.73 1.64 -0.41
C THR A 176 16.56 0.43 0.02
N ALA A 177 17.81 0.30 -0.44
CA ALA A 177 18.72 -0.76 0.00
C ALA A 177 18.97 -0.70 1.51
N VAL A 178 19.24 0.48 2.06
CA VAL A 178 19.42 0.70 3.51
C VAL A 178 18.17 0.28 4.29
N ALA A 179 16.98 0.66 3.82
CA ALA A 179 15.72 0.27 4.46
C ALA A 179 15.51 -1.26 4.47
N LYS A 180 15.94 -1.95 3.40
CA LYS A 180 15.89 -3.43 3.32
C LYS A 180 16.85 -4.09 4.31
N PHE A 181 18.11 -3.66 4.37
CA PHE A 181 19.05 -4.15 5.38
C PHE A 181 18.60 -3.84 6.81
N SER A 182 17.99 -2.67 7.04
CA SER A 182 17.42 -2.30 8.32
C SER A 182 16.30 -3.26 8.72
N ALA A 183 15.34 -3.51 7.83
CA ALA A 183 14.25 -4.45 8.07
C ALA A 183 14.75 -5.89 8.32
N GLU A 184 15.80 -6.30 7.61
CA GLU A 184 16.39 -7.63 7.77
C GLU A 184 17.16 -7.76 9.09
N HIS A 185 18.01 -6.81 9.46
CA HIS A 185 18.95 -6.95 10.59
C HIS A 185 18.58 -6.19 11.87
N SER A 186 17.48 -5.43 11.90
CA SER A 186 17.09 -4.67 13.11
C SER A 186 16.88 -5.57 14.33
N HIS A 187 16.38 -6.79 14.12
CA HIS A 187 16.19 -7.78 15.19
C HIS A 187 17.51 -8.27 15.82
N GLN A 188 18.64 -8.08 15.12
CA GLN A 188 19.99 -8.41 15.59
C GLN A 188 20.65 -7.21 16.32
N GLY A 189 19.90 -6.12 16.50
CA GLY A 189 20.34 -4.90 17.17
C GLY A 189 21.16 -3.96 16.29
N ILE A 190 21.28 -4.23 14.98
CA ILE A 190 22.00 -3.36 14.05
C ILE A 190 21.10 -2.21 13.62
N LEU A 191 21.64 -0.99 13.61
CA LEU A 191 20.96 0.19 13.12
C LEU A 191 21.48 0.58 11.72
N PHE A 192 20.67 0.36 10.70
CA PHE A 192 20.88 0.87 9.34
C PHE A 192 20.01 2.10 9.10
N PHE A 193 20.62 3.22 8.72
CA PHE A 193 19.91 4.44 8.36
C PHE A 193 20.71 5.34 7.41
N SER A 194 19.98 6.23 6.74
CA SER A 194 20.55 7.22 5.82
C SER A 194 20.50 8.61 6.43
N ILE A 195 21.52 9.42 6.16
CA ILE A 195 21.58 10.83 6.57
C ILE A 195 21.78 11.70 5.32
N SER A 196 21.04 12.79 5.22
CA SER A 196 21.29 13.84 4.23
C SER A 196 22.25 14.88 4.80
N PRO A 197 23.38 15.18 4.15
CA PRO A 197 24.34 16.16 4.65
C PRO A 197 23.88 17.62 4.46
N GLY A 198 22.85 17.87 3.64
CA GLY A 198 22.48 19.20 3.18
C GLY A 198 23.28 19.64 1.95
N VAL A 199 23.26 20.95 1.63
CA VAL A 199 24.03 21.53 0.53
C VAL A 199 25.42 21.88 1.05
N ILE A 200 26.43 21.14 0.61
CA ILE A 200 27.81 21.25 1.12
C ILE A 200 28.74 21.75 0.03
N ASP A 201 29.56 22.73 0.37
CA ASP A 201 30.71 23.07 -0.45
C ASP A 201 31.82 22.03 -0.27
N THR A 202 32.03 21.21 -1.30
CA THR A 202 33.03 20.14 -1.32
C THR A 202 34.13 20.38 -2.36
N GLY A 203 34.17 21.58 -2.96
CA GLY A 203 35.08 21.92 -4.06
C GLY A 203 34.84 21.13 -5.36
N LEU A 204 33.72 20.41 -5.47
CA LEU A 204 33.39 19.61 -6.66
C LEU A 204 33.10 20.49 -7.90
N TYR A 205 32.71 21.74 -7.67
CA TYR A 205 32.21 22.66 -8.69
C TYR A 205 33.12 23.88 -8.94
N ASP A 206 34.35 23.86 -8.42
CA ASP A 206 35.30 24.99 -8.52
C ASP A 206 35.65 25.35 -9.97
N ASN A 207 35.52 24.39 -10.89
CA ASN A 207 35.81 24.54 -12.31
C ASN A 207 34.55 24.65 -13.20
N ALA A 208 33.39 24.99 -12.63
CA ALA A 208 32.15 25.14 -13.38
C ALA A 208 32.23 26.32 -14.37
N THR A 209 31.64 26.13 -15.56
CA THR A 209 31.45 27.21 -16.55
C THR A 209 30.47 28.26 -16.05
N GLU A 210 30.46 29.46 -16.66
CA GLU A 210 29.53 30.51 -16.27
C GLU A 210 28.06 30.09 -16.42
N GLU A 211 27.73 29.33 -17.48
CA GLU A 211 26.37 28.77 -17.67
C GLU A 211 26.00 27.78 -16.55
N GLU A 212 26.92 26.91 -16.15
CA GLU A 212 26.70 25.96 -15.05
C GLU A 212 26.57 26.68 -13.69
N LYS A 213 27.32 27.77 -13.48
CA LYS A 213 27.17 28.62 -12.28
C LYS A 213 25.79 29.26 -12.23
N GLU A 214 25.27 29.76 -13.36
CA GLU A 214 23.91 30.32 -13.44
C GLU A 214 22.85 29.26 -13.10
N LYS A 215 22.96 28.05 -13.67
CA LYS A 215 22.06 26.93 -13.35
C LYS A 215 22.17 26.50 -11.87
N GLY A 216 23.37 26.49 -11.31
CA GLY A 216 23.61 26.26 -9.88
C GLY A 216 22.95 27.31 -8.98
N MET A 217 23.05 28.59 -9.35
CA MET A 217 22.36 29.68 -8.63
C MET A 217 20.85 29.57 -8.72
N ALA A 218 20.31 29.13 -9.86
CA ALA A 218 18.88 28.84 -10.01
C ALA A 218 18.42 27.71 -9.06
N MET A 219 19.20 26.63 -8.95
CA MET A 219 18.96 25.57 -7.97
C MET A 219 18.99 26.10 -6.53
N LEU A 220 19.97 26.92 -6.16
CA LEU A 220 20.05 27.53 -4.83
C LEU A 220 18.88 28.48 -4.55
N GLY A 221 18.41 29.22 -5.56
CA GLY A 221 17.21 30.06 -5.46
C GLY A 221 15.94 29.25 -5.18
N LYS A 222 15.78 28.09 -5.83
CA LYS A 222 14.69 27.14 -5.54
C LYS A 222 14.81 26.56 -4.13
N MET A 223 16.02 26.26 -3.67
CA MET A 223 16.28 25.81 -2.30
C MET A 223 15.92 26.87 -1.26
N ALA A 224 16.31 28.13 -1.46
CA ALA A 224 15.99 29.24 -0.57
C ALA A 224 14.47 29.50 -0.50
N LYS A 225 13.76 29.28 -1.61
CA LYS A 225 12.29 29.34 -1.64
C LYS A 225 11.64 28.20 -0.85
N TYR A 226 12.19 26.99 -0.93
CA TYR A 226 11.70 25.83 -0.17
C TYR A 226 12.01 25.95 1.32
N ALA A 227 13.20 26.40 1.69
CA ALA A 227 13.67 26.56 3.06
C ALA A 227 14.13 28.01 3.30
N PRO A 228 13.25 28.91 3.81
CA PRO A 228 13.57 30.33 4.00
C PRO A 228 14.75 30.62 4.94
N HIS A 229 15.11 29.66 5.82
CA HIS A 229 16.26 29.74 6.71
C HIS A 229 17.57 29.26 6.06
N PHE A 230 17.54 28.81 4.81
CA PHE A 230 18.71 28.39 4.07
C PHE A 230 19.59 29.62 3.73
N ALA A 231 20.74 29.73 4.42
CA ALA A 231 21.69 30.81 4.25
C ALA A 231 22.75 30.55 3.15
N GLY A 232 22.64 29.43 2.43
CA GLY A 232 23.60 28.98 1.43
C GLY A 232 24.31 27.67 1.79
N PRO A 233 25.24 27.20 0.93
CA PRO A 233 26.04 26.01 1.20
C PRO A 233 26.81 26.13 2.53
N THR A 234 26.83 25.07 3.33
CA THR A 234 27.60 25.01 4.58
C THR A 234 28.94 24.30 4.37
N THR A 235 29.84 24.41 5.35
CA THR A 235 31.15 23.77 5.32
C THR A 235 31.06 22.29 5.64
N ALA A 236 32.00 21.49 5.12
CA ALA A 236 32.11 20.08 5.47
C ALA A 236 32.26 19.88 6.99
N GLU A 237 32.99 20.75 7.68
CA GLU A 237 33.20 20.71 9.14
C GLU A 237 31.87 20.79 9.91
N SER A 238 31.04 21.79 9.60
CA SER A 238 29.75 21.97 10.27
C SER A 238 28.81 20.79 10.00
N SER A 239 28.74 20.35 8.74
CA SER A 239 27.87 19.25 8.34
C SER A 239 28.27 17.93 9.00
N VAL A 240 29.57 17.58 8.99
CA VAL A 240 30.06 16.36 9.65
C VAL A 240 29.81 16.40 11.14
N LYS A 241 29.97 17.56 11.79
CA LYS A 241 29.67 17.71 13.21
C LYS A 241 28.21 17.40 13.54
N ASP A 242 27.28 17.94 12.75
CA ASP A 242 25.84 17.69 12.91
C ASP A 242 25.47 16.23 12.59
N MET A 243 26.07 15.65 11.55
CA MET A 243 25.88 14.24 11.22
C MET A 243 26.39 13.32 12.34
N LEU A 244 27.59 13.57 12.88
CA LEU A 244 28.14 12.78 13.98
C LEU A 244 27.30 12.89 15.26
N LYS A 245 26.73 14.07 15.53
CA LYS A 245 25.75 14.24 16.60
C LYS A 245 24.55 13.32 16.40
N ASN A 246 23.95 13.29 15.20
CA ASN A 246 22.83 12.40 14.88
C ASN A 246 23.22 10.92 14.97
N VAL A 247 24.41 10.54 14.48
CA VAL A 247 24.94 9.18 14.58
C VAL A 247 25.08 8.74 16.04
N SER A 248 25.52 9.62 16.92
CA SER A 248 25.65 9.32 18.35
C SER A 248 24.30 9.15 19.05
N MET A 249 23.31 9.99 18.71
CA MET A 249 21.99 10.01 19.35
C MET A 249 21.08 8.86 18.91
N ALA A 250 21.26 8.31 17.70
CA ALA A 250 20.39 7.25 17.19
C ALA A 250 20.58 5.92 17.95
N THR A 251 19.49 5.33 18.45
CA THR A 251 19.48 4.05 19.21
C THR A 251 18.55 3.02 18.56
N SER A 252 18.76 1.72 18.85
CA SER A 252 17.99 0.63 18.25
C SER A 252 16.76 0.23 19.08
N ALA A 253 15.66 -0.04 18.37
CA ALA A 253 14.40 -0.66 18.79
C ALA A 253 13.34 0.20 19.52
N SER A 254 12.80 1.22 18.82
CA SER A 254 11.37 1.59 18.84
C SER A 254 11.06 2.79 17.92
N ASP A 255 12.04 3.67 17.72
CA ASP A 255 11.90 4.91 16.92
C ASP A 255 12.00 4.73 15.40
N ASN A 256 12.30 3.53 14.88
CA ASN A 256 12.55 3.35 13.44
C ASN A 256 11.30 3.53 12.56
N ARG A 257 10.10 3.52 13.15
CA ARG A 257 8.86 3.90 12.44
C ARG A 257 8.66 5.42 12.36
N ASP A 258 9.24 6.17 13.29
CA ASP A 258 9.12 7.62 13.35
C ASP A 258 10.34 8.35 12.78
N LEU A 259 11.55 7.77 12.76
CA LEU A 259 12.73 8.39 12.15
C LEU A 259 12.66 8.49 10.61
N ASN A 260 12.04 7.52 9.93
CA ASN A 260 11.74 7.63 8.49
C ASN A 260 10.54 8.57 8.19
N LYS A 261 9.77 8.97 9.21
CA LYS A 261 8.75 10.04 9.10
C LYS A 261 9.29 11.41 9.49
N GLN A 262 10.22 11.48 10.44
CA GLN A 262 10.78 12.73 10.98
C GLN A 262 11.79 13.41 10.05
N VAL A 263 12.19 12.78 8.95
CA VAL A 263 12.91 13.47 7.85
C VAL A 263 11.94 14.25 6.94
N SER A 264 10.62 14.06 7.09
CA SER A 264 9.58 14.72 6.25
C SER A 264 8.71 15.77 6.96
N THR A 265 8.93 16.03 8.26
CA THR A 265 8.22 17.10 9.00
C THR A 265 9.11 17.70 10.08
N SER A 266 9.64 18.90 9.85
CA SER A 266 10.08 19.78 10.95
C SER A 266 8.92 20.68 11.36
N THR A 267 8.09 20.21 12.28
CA THR A 267 7.20 21.07 13.07
C THR A 267 6.84 20.41 14.39
N GLU A 268 6.80 21.24 15.43
CA GLU A 268 6.37 21.01 16.82
C GLU A 268 7.49 20.53 17.78
N LEU A 269 7.79 21.19 18.90
CA LEU A 269 6.89 21.82 19.87
C LEU A 269 7.45 23.13 20.46
N GLU A 270 6.59 24.14 20.47
CA GLU A 270 6.49 25.08 21.59
C GLU A 270 6.25 24.29 22.89
N GLN A 271 7.18 24.42 23.83
CA GLN A 271 6.90 24.66 25.23
C GLN A 271 8.25 24.92 25.89
N TRP A 272 8.38 26.09 26.50
CA TRP A 272 9.16 26.45 27.70
C TRP A 272 9.29 27.98 27.69
N THR A 273 8.18 28.65 28.02
CA THR A 273 8.19 30.05 28.43
C THR A 273 7.60 30.16 29.83
N THR A 274 8.46 29.97 30.82
CA THR A 274 8.38 30.73 32.07
C THR A 274 9.78 30.92 32.62
N ALA A 275 10.07 32.20 32.90
CA ALA A 275 11.07 32.74 33.81
C ALA A 275 12.55 32.59 33.44
N SER A 276 13.14 33.65 32.89
CA SER A 276 14.07 34.52 33.66
C SER A 276 14.71 35.58 32.76
N ASN A 277 14.24 36.82 32.85
CA ASN A 277 15.07 37.99 32.57
C ASN A 277 15.11 38.81 33.86
N GLY A 278 16.27 38.80 34.52
CA GLY A 278 16.60 39.80 35.51
C GLY A 278 17.23 40.99 34.80
N PHE A 279 16.77 42.20 35.11
CA PHE A 279 17.67 43.33 35.34
C PHE A 279 17.01 44.31 36.32
N SER A 280 17.90 44.87 37.12
CA SER A 280 17.78 45.70 38.32
C SER A 280 16.94 46.98 38.15
N GLU A 281 16.19 47.38 39.19
CA GLU A 281 16.36 48.67 39.88
C GLU A 281 15.51 48.77 41.17
N THR A 282 16.18 49.02 42.31
CA THR A 282 15.67 49.52 43.60
C THR A 282 15.61 51.07 43.60
N PRO A 283 15.22 51.84 44.66
CA PRO A 283 14.55 51.53 45.95
C PRO A 283 13.44 52.52 46.43
N SER A 284 12.51 52.06 47.31
CA SER A 284 12.09 52.69 48.61
C SER A 284 11.35 54.06 48.64
N PRO A 285 10.81 54.58 49.78
CA PRO A 285 10.04 54.01 50.92
C PRO A 285 8.76 54.81 51.32
N ARG A 286 7.95 54.24 52.22
CA ARG A 286 7.50 54.80 53.54
C ARG A 286 6.04 54.50 53.90
N ALA A 287 5.91 53.84 55.06
CA ALA A 287 4.77 53.79 55.99
C ALA A 287 4.41 55.23 56.52
N PRO A 288 3.36 55.51 57.35
CA PRO A 288 2.88 54.64 58.44
C PRO A 288 1.44 54.81 59.05
N LEU A 289 1.10 53.85 59.94
CA LEU A 289 0.40 53.96 61.25
C LEU A 289 -1.05 54.50 61.40
N SER A 290 -2.00 53.58 61.69
CA SER A 290 -2.89 53.45 62.90
C SER A 290 -3.80 54.64 63.36
N PRO A 291 -4.69 54.56 64.39
CA PRO A 291 -5.33 53.43 65.12
C PRO A 291 -6.84 53.62 65.51
N ARG A 292 -7.42 52.57 66.15
CA ARG A 292 -8.36 52.54 67.32
C ARG A 292 -9.91 52.59 67.17
N ARG A 293 -10.51 51.70 67.99
CA ARG A 293 -11.90 51.27 68.34
C ARG A 293 -12.69 52.36 69.14
N PRO A 294 -13.90 52.19 69.79
CA PRO A 294 -14.71 50.97 70.11
C PRO A 294 -16.27 51.08 70.25
N GLY A 295 -16.93 49.94 70.56
CA GLY A 295 -18.19 49.79 71.34
C GLY A 295 -19.50 50.07 70.59
N LEU A 296 -20.69 49.54 70.92
CA LEU A 296 -21.20 48.54 71.88
C LEU A 296 -22.67 48.28 71.46
N SER A 297 -23.21 47.17 71.93
CA SER A 297 -24.59 46.65 71.80
C SER A 297 -25.73 47.66 72.02
N GLN A 298 -26.90 47.38 71.42
CA GLN A 298 -28.13 46.94 72.12
C GLN A 298 -29.45 47.50 71.52
N GLN A 299 -30.25 46.57 70.97
CA GLN A 299 -31.73 46.48 71.00
C GLN A 299 -32.65 47.62 70.53
N ARG A 300 -33.53 47.20 69.60
CA ARG A 300 -35.01 47.36 69.56
C ARG A 300 -35.58 48.60 68.86
N PHE A 301 -36.22 48.36 67.72
CA PHE A 301 -37.47 49.05 67.35
C PHE A 301 -38.43 48.02 66.73
N GLN A 302 -39.58 47.85 67.40
CA GLN A 302 -40.79 47.23 66.88
C GLN A 302 -41.47 48.27 65.99
N ASP A 303 -41.72 47.97 64.73
CA ASP A 303 -42.69 48.64 63.84
C ASP A 303 -42.74 47.87 62.51
N GLU A 304 -43.36 46.68 62.46
CA GLU A 304 -43.55 45.93 61.19
C GLU A 304 -44.96 45.34 61.00
N ASP A 305 -45.92 45.62 61.90
CA ASP A 305 -47.25 44.99 61.86
C ASP A 305 -48.24 45.58 60.82
N VAL A 306 -47.80 46.53 59.97
CA VAL A 306 -48.65 47.14 58.92
C VAL A 306 -48.21 46.74 57.50
N SER A 307 -47.07 46.05 57.34
CA SER A 307 -46.54 45.61 56.02
C SER A 307 -47.05 44.22 55.58
N GLU A 308 -47.58 43.41 56.50
CA GLU A 308 -47.84 41.98 56.23
C GLU A 308 -48.99 41.72 55.25
N ALA A 309 -50.00 42.59 55.16
CA ALA A 309 -51.18 42.34 54.30
C ALA A 309 -50.96 42.70 52.82
N GLN A 310 -49.99 43.55 52.49
CA GLN A 310 -49.71 43.98 51.11
C GLN A 310 -48.64 43.11 50.43
N GLN A 311 -47.73 42.50 51.22
CA GLN A 311 -46.69 41.58 50.73
C GLN A 311 -47.25 40.22 50.24
N ASP A 312 -48.41 39.81 50.76
CA ASP A 312 -49.02 38.49 50.55
C ASP A 312 -49.57 38.29 49.11
N SER A 313 -49.85 39.39 48.40
CA SER A 313 -50.30 39.34 46.99
C SER A 313 -49.15 39.33 45.97
N GLN A 314 -47.96 39.82 46.35
CA GLN A 314 -46.84 40.06 45.45
C GLN A 314 -45.90 38.84 45.31
N THR A 315 -46.09 37.81 46.13
CA THR A 315 -45.19 36.65 46.26
C THR A 315 -45.80 35.32 45.84
N ARG A 316 -46.73 35.35 44.87
CA ARG A 316 -47.07 34.17 44.04
C ARG A 316 -46.20 34.10 42.79
N ARG A 317 -44.88 33.96 42.92
CA ARG A 317 -44.08 33.45 41.78
C ARG A 317 -44.52 32.01 41.53
N SER A 318 -44.99 31.71 40.32
CA SER A 318 -45.43 30.36 39.94
C SER A 318 -44.28 29.37 40.18
N VAL A 319 -44.55 28.23 40.83
CA VAL A 319 -43.59 27.13 41.07
C VAL A 319 -42.85 26.75 39.78
N LEU A 320 -43.47 26.95 38.61
CA LEU A 320 -42.88 26.75 37.29
C LEU A 320 -41.66 27.65 37.01
N PHE A 321 -41.61 28.88 37.53
CA PHE A 321 -40.45 29.77 37.37
C PHE A 321 -39.20 29.24 38.09
N LEU A 322 -39.37 28.49 39.18
CA LEU A 322 -38.25 27.90 39.92
C LEU A 322 -37.63 26.71 39.17
N TRP A 323 -38.38 26.11 38.23
CA TRP A 323 -37.94 24.99 37.38
C TRP A 323 -37.65 25.42 35.93
N ILE A 324 -37.56 26.72 35.65
CA ILE A 324 -37.48 27.24 34.29
C ILE A 324 -36.25 26.72 33.53
N TRP A 325 -35.10 26.59 34.20
CA TRP A 325 -33.87 26.10 33.59
C TRP A 325 -33.93 24.61 33.25
N GLU A 326 -34.57 23.80 34.08
CA GLU A 326 -34.78 22.38 33.81
C GLU A 326 -35.81 22.17 32.70
N ILE A 327 -36.86 23.00 32.65
CA ILE A 327 -37.86 22.98 31.58
C ILE A 327 -37.22 23.37 30.25
N LEU A 328 -36.41 24.43 30.21
CA LEU A 328 -35.67 24.83 29.01
C LEU A 328 -34.70 23.73 28.55
N SER A 329 -33.99 23.12 29.49
CA SER A 329 -33.10 21.98 29.24
C SER A 329 -33.85 20.77 28.68
N LEU A 330 -35.06 20.49 29.20
CA LEU A 330 -35.94 19.43 28.74
C LEU A 330 -36.53 19.69 27.35
N VAL A 331 -36.64 20.95 26.92
CA VAL A 331 -37.05 21.30 25.54
C VAL A 331 -35.87 21.18 24.57
N LEU A 332 -34.66 21.53 25.03
CA LEU A 332 -33.45 21.46 24.21
C LEU A 332 -33.00 20.01 23.92
N ALA A 333 -33.11 19.10 24.90
CA ALA A 333 -32.68 17.71 24.74
C ALA A 333 -33.41 16.93 23.61
N PRO A 334 -34.75 16.99 23.47
CA PRO A 334 -35.47 16.43 22.33
C PRO A 334 -35.03 17.04 20.99
N CYS A 335 -34.82 18.36 20.94
CA CYS A 335 -34.36 19.03 19.72
C CYS A 335 -32.99 18.48 19.28
N LEU A 336 -32.05 18.35 20.21
CA LEU A 336 -30.73 17.79 19.93
C LEU A 336 -30.79 16.32 19.47
N LEU A 337 -31.66 15.52 20.09
CA LEU A 337 -31.85 14.13 19.69
C LEU A 337 -32.43 14.02 18.27
N VAL A 338 -33.44 14.83 17.94
CA VAL A 338 -34.03 14.90 16.59
C VAL A 338 -32.99 15.34 15.56
N VAL A 339 -32.19 16.36 15.86
CA VAL A 339 -31.08 16.80 14.99
C VAL A 339 -30.09 15.66 14.77
N THR A 340 -29.69 14.96 15.84
CA THR A 340 -28.75 13.82 15.75
C THR A 340 -29.31 12.70 14.87
N ILE A 341 -30.58 12.31 15.07
CA ILE A 341 -31.25 11.28 14.27
C ILE A 341 -31.35 11.69 12.80
N THR A 342 -31.72 12.95 12.53
CA THR A 342 -31.89 13.46 11.17
C THR A 342 -30.56 13.51 10.41
N VAL A 343 -29.49 13.95 11.08
CA VAL A 343 -28.14 13.97 10.49
C VAL A 343 -27.68 12.56 10.16
N ILE A 344 -27.88 11.59 11.06
CA ILE A 344 -27.43 10.21 10.85
C ILE A 344 -28.23 9.54 9.73
N LEU A 345 -29.57 9.59 9.78
CA LEU A 345 -30.43 8.96 8.76
C LEU A 345 -30.30 9.62 7.38
N GLY A 346 -30.04 10.93 7.32
CA GLY A 346 -29.84 11.66 6.07
C GLY A 346 -28.56 11.30 5.32
N GLN A 347 -27.65 10.53 5.93
CA GLN A 347 -26.40 10.08 5.31
C GLN A 347 -26.40 8.59 4.95
N ASP A 348 -27.54 7.90 5.07
CA ASP A 348 -27.62 6.49 4.72
C ASP A 348 -27.39 6.29 3.21
N ASP A 349 -26.60 5.27 2.88
CA ASP A 349 -26.20 4.90 1.52
C ASP A 349 -25.48 6.00 0.71
N HIS A 350 -24.86 6.96 1.39
CA HIS A 350 -24.01 7.96 0.75
C HIS A 350 -22.52 7.56 0.82
N PRO A 351 -21.71 7.88 -0.22
CA PRO A 351 -20.26 7.73 -0.16
C PRO A 351 -19.67 8.60 0.96
N LEU A 352 -18.72 8.05 1.72
CA LEU A 352 -18.10 8.78 2.84
C LEU A 352 -17.43 10.10 2.40
N ARG A 353 -16.95 10.16 1.15
CA ARG A 353 -16.32 11.35 0.55
C ARG A 353 -17.31 12.49 0.27
N ASP A 354 -18.60 12.19 0.10
CA ASP A 354 -19.60 13.17 -0.31
C ASP A 354 -20.23 13.89 0.90
N TRP A 355 -19.69 13.69 2.10
CA TRP A 355 -20.11 14.38 3.31
C TRP A 355 -19.92 15.91 3.15
N PRO A 356 -20.99 16.72 3.24
CA PRO A 356 -20.97 18.15 2.91
C PRO A 356 -20.04 19.00 3.80
N LEU A 357 -19.72 18.51 5.00
CA LEU A 357 -18.88 19.22 5.97
C LEU A 357 -17.47 18.61 6.12
N ASP A 358 -17.02 17.76 5.19
CA ASP A 358 -15.73 17.04 5.28
C ASP A 358 -14.51 17.97 5.46
N ARG A 359 -14.59 19.20 4.96
CA ARG A 359 -13.52 20.21 5.13
C ARG A 359 -13.46 20.86 6.52
N ILE A 360 -14.49 20.70 7.34
CA ILE A 360 -14.63 21.37 8.64
C ILE A 360 -14.69 20.36 9.77
N ILE A 361 -15.60 19.39 9.69
CA ILE A 361 -15.83 18.39 10.75
C ILE A 361 -16.25 17.06 10.14
N THR A 362 -15.64 15.98 10.61
CA THR A 362 -16.04 14.62 10.22
C THR A 362 -17.40 14.27 10.82
N LEU A 363 -18.18 13.41 10.15
CA LEU A 363 -19.48 12.95 10.63
C LEU A 363 -19.38 12.37 12.06
N ASN A 364 -18.35 11.57 12.35
CA ASN A 364 -18.12 10.99 13.67
C ASN A 364 -17.86 12.06 14.74
N SER A 365 -17.09 13.10 14.43
CA SER A 365 -16.83 14.20 15.37
C SER A 365 -18.09 15.02 15.65
N LEU A 366 -18.90 15.30 14.63
CA LEU A 366 -20.17 16.02 14.78
C LEU A 366 -21.15 15.23 15.68
N VAL A 367 -21.29 13.93 15.41
CA VAL A 367 -22.18 13.06 16.18
C VAL A 367 -21.69 12.86 17.62
N ASN A 368 -20.37 12.78 17.83
CA ASN A 368 -19.79 12.74 19.17
C ASN A 368 -20.03 14.05 19.95
N LEU A 369 -19.93 15.20 19.29
CA LEU A 369 -20.23 16.51 19.89
C LEU A 369 -21.69 16.61 20.31
N LEU A 370 -22.62 16.30 19.39
CA LEU A 370 -24.07 16.37 19.66
C LEU A 370 -24.48 15.42 20.79
N SER A 371 -23.97 14.18 20.79
CA SER A 371 -24.26 13.20 21.85
C SER A 371 -23.65 13.59 23.21
N THR A 372 -22.49 14.25 23.23
CA THR A 372 -21.87 14.75 24.46
C THR A 372 -22.66 15.90 25.07
N ILE A 373 -23.14 16.85 24.25
CA ILE A 373 -23.99 17.95 24.71
C ILE A 373 -25.33 17.40 25.24
N PHE A 374 -25.96 16.49 24.49
CA PHE A 374 -27.20 15.83 24.91
C PHE A 374 -27.03 15.10 26.25
N ARG A 375 -25.93 14.36 26.43
CA ARG A 375 -25.58 13.71 27.68
C ARG A 375 -25.43 14.71 28.83
N GLY A 376 -24.73 15.83 28.62
CA GLY A 376 -24.54 16.86 29.63
C GLY A 376 -25.85 17.44 30.14
N ILE A 377 -26.81 17.67 29.22
CA ILE A 377 -28.15 18.15 29.56
C ILE A 377 -28.90 17.14 30.43
N LEU A 378 -28.91 15.86 30.06
CA LEU A 378 -29.56 14.82 30.85
C LEU A 378 -28.95 14.69 32.26
N VAL A 379 -27.62 14.75 32.37
CA VAL A 379 -26.92 14.71 33.66
C VAL A 379 -27.30 15.91 34.53
N SER A 380 -27.38 17.11 33.95
CA SER A 380 -27.76 18.32 34.69
C SER A 380 -29.18 18.24 35.25
N ILE A 381 -30.13 17.68 34.51
CA ILE A 381 -31.51 17.51 35.00
C ILE A 381 -31.53 16.46 36.13
N ALA A 382 -30.86 15.32 35.93
CA ALA A 382 -30.80 14.25 36.91
C ALA A 382 -30.17 14.70 38.25
N THR A 383 -29.13 15.54 38.21
CA THR A 383 -28.50 16.09 39.43
C THR A 383 -29.46 16.99 40.20
N GLU A 384 -30.23 17.83 39.52
CA GLU A 384 -31.22 18.71 40.17
C GLU A 384 -32.40 17.93 40.75
N LEU A 385 -32.82 16.85 40.08
CA LEU A 385 -33.83 15.93 40.61
C LEU A 385 -33.36 15.29 41.93
N ILE A 386 -32.12 14.81 41.99
CA ILE A 386 -31.53 14.24 43.21
C ILE A 386 -31.40 15.32 44.30
N ALA A 387 -31.02 16.54 43.92
CA ALA A 387 -30.85 17.66 44.86
C ALA A 387 -32.19 18.06 45.50
N GLN A 388 -33.27 18.21 44.73
CA GLN A 388 -34.59 18.53 45.28
C GLN A 388 -35.19 17.37 46.09
N ALA A 389 -34.94 16.14 45.65
CA ALA A 389 -35.36 14.94 46.34
C ALA A 389 -34.83 14.82 47.78
N LYS A 390 -33.61 15.30 48.03
CA LYS A 390 -33.01 15.40 49.35
C LYS A 390 -33.95 16.10 50.33
N TRP A 391 -34.54 17.23 49.93
CA TRP A 391 -35.42 18.02 50.78
C TRP A 391 -36.76 17.34 51.02
N MET A 392 -37.36 16.74 50.00
CA MET A 392 -38.56 15.93 50.20
C MET A 392 -38.32 14.77 51.18
N TRP A 393 -37.14 14.16 51.12
CA TRP A 393 -36.77 13.07 52.01
C TRP A 393 -36.72 13.54 53.48
N PHE A 394 -36.13 14.69 53.78
CA PHE A 394 -36.07 15.17 55.17
C PHE A 394 -37.31 15.95 55.62
N TRP A 395 -38.08 16.51 54.68
CA TRP A 395 -39.16 17.44 54.99
C TRP A 395 -40.56 16.81 54.99
N CYS A 396 -40.86 15.83 54.12
CA CYS A 396 -42.23 15.31 53.96
C CYS A 396 -42.62 14.16 54.90
N ASP A 397 -41.67 13.36 55.39
CA ASP A 397 -42.02 12.19 56.22
C ASP A 397 -42.07 12.56 57.72
N LYS A 398 -43.29 12.70 58.25
CA LYS A 398 -43.57 13.09 59.64
C LYS A 398 -43.18 12.06 60.71
N SER A 399 -42.88 10.81 60.33
CA SER A 399 -42.80 9.67 61.27
C SER A 399 -41.41 9.09 61.54
N SER A 400 -40.35 9.57 60.86
CA SER A 400 -39.03 8.94 60.98
C SER A 400 -37.89 9.93 61.28
N GLN A 401 -37.27 9.80 62.46
CA GLN A 401 -35.97 10.39 62.71
C GLN A 401 -34.95 9.74 61.76
N ARG A 402 -34.54 10.49 60.72
CA ARG A 402 -33.60 10.02 59.69
C ARG A 402 -32.19 10.44 60.07
N ARG A 403 -31.20 9.56 59.84
CA ARG A 403 -29.80 9.87 60.13
C ARG A 403 -29.31 11.02 59.27
N MET A 404 -28.71 12.04 59.88
CA MET A 404 -28.15 13.20 59.16
C MET A 404 -27.06 12.79 58.17
N GLY A 405 -26.35 11.67 58.42
CA GLY A 405 -25.39 11.10 57.47
C GLY A 405 -25.98 10.75 56.10
N ASN A 406 -27.30 10.53 56.00
CA ASN A 406 -27.96 10.33 54.71
C ASN A 406 -27.94 11.60 53.85
N LEU A 407 -27.81 12.79 54.44
CA LEU A 407 -27.64 14.04 53.71
C LEU A 407 -26.35 14.01 52.87
N GLN A 408 -25.26 13.49 53.43
CA GLN A 408 -24.01 13.31 52.71
C GLN A 408 -24.19 12.36 51.53
N HIS A 409 -25.00 11.31 51.66
CA HIS A 409 -25.26 10.39 50.55
C HIS A 409 -26.05 11.01 49.40
N PHE A 410 -26.99 11.91 49.69
CA PHE A 410 -27.67 12.71 48.66
C PHE A 410 -26.70 13.70 47.99
N ASP A 411 -25.85 14.35 48.77
CA ASP A 411 -24.86 15.31 48.27
C ASP A 411 -23.80 14.61 47.40
N ASP A 412 -23.23 13.49 47.87
CA ASP A 412 -22.37 12.60 47.09
C ASP A 412 -23.06 12.15 45.80
N GLY A 413 -24.38 11.89 45.87
CA GLY A 413 -25.23 11.50 44.74
C GLY A 413 -25.28 12.54 43.63
N THR A 414 -25.35 13.81 43.97
CA THR A 414 -25.34 14.91 42.99
C THR A 414 -23.96 15.16 42.37
N ARG A 415 -22.88 14.72 43.03
CA ARG A 415 -21.49 14.96 42.59
C ARG A 415 -20.93 13.89 41.65
N GLY A 416 -21.64 12.78 41.44
CA GLY A 416 -21.24 11.78 40.46
C GLY A 416 -21.87 10.41 40.61
N VAL A 417 -21.56 9.54 39.64
CA VAL A 417 -22.15 8.20 39.47
C VAL A 417 -21.95 7.32 40.71
N TRP A 418 -20.77 7.36 41.33
CA TRP A 418 -20.46 6.50 42.48
C TRP A 418 -21.28 6.88 43.72
N GLY A 419 -21.49 8.17 43.95
CA GLY A 419 -22.39 8.64 44.99
C GLY A 419 -23.83 8.26 44.70
N ALA A 420 -24.27 8.38 43.45
CA ALA A 420 -25.62 8.04 43.03
C ALA A 420 -25.92 6.53 43.16
N LEU A 421 -24.94 5.67 42.86
CA LEU A 421 -25.03 4.22 43.08
C LEU A 421 -25.14 3.88 44.58
N LYS A 422 -24.41 4.58 45.45
CA LYS A 422 -24.56 4.41 46.90
C LYS A 422 -25.95 4.82 47.37
N LEU A 423 -26.51 5.90 46.81
CA LEU A 423 -27.85 6.39 47.10
C LEU A 423 -28.94 5.36 46.74
N MET A 424 -28.70 4.52 45.72
CA MET A 424 -29.64 3.49 45.29
C MET A 424 -30.10 2.60 46.45
N ARG A 425 -29.20 2.15 47.34
CA ARG A 425 -29.59 1.28 48.49
C ARG A 425 -30.46 1.97 49.54
N ILE A 426 -30.44 3.30 49.60
CA ILE A 426 -31.12 4.09 50.62
C ILE A 426 -32.54 4.43 50.17
N VAL A 427 -32.73 4.64 48.86
CA VAL A 427 -33.90 5.33 48.30
C VAL A 427 -34.75 4.44 47.38
N THR A 428 -34.30 3.22 47.05
CA THR A 428 -34.83 2.36 45.96
C THR A 428 -36.31 2.03 46.01
N TRP A 429 -37.00 2.19 47.14
CA TRP A 429 -38.38 1.72 47.34
C TRP A 429 -39.39 2.80 47.74
N ARG A 430 -38.97 4.07 47.89
CA ARG A 430 -39.83 5.14 48.42
C ARG A 430 -40.12 6.29 47.47
N SER A 431 -39.34 6.44 46.40
CA SER A 431 -39.51 7.57 45.45
C SER A 431 -39.05 7.19 44.03
N PRO A 432 -39.99 6.90 43.12
CA PRO A 432 -39.69 6.41 41.77
C PRO A 432 -38.90 7.43 40.92
N SER A 433 -39.09 8.73 41.10
CA SER A 433 -38.35 9.77 40.37
C SER A 433 -36.84 9.74 40.63
N ILE A 434 -36.41 9.39 41.84
CA ILE A 434 -34.98 9.33 42.20
C ILE A 434 -34.33 8.10 41.60
N LEU A 435 -35.06 6.97 41.58
CA LEU A 435 -34.57 5.75 40.92
C LEU A 435 -34.30 6.02 39.43
N VAL A 436 -35.23 6.71 38.77
CA VAL A 436 -35.08 7.09 37.36
C VAL A 436 -33.89 8.03 37.16
N ALA A 437 -33.74 9.08 37.98
CA ALA A 437 -32.60 10.01 37.88
C ALA A 437 -31.25 9.30 38.08
N VAL A 438 -31.15 8.36 39.02
CA VAL A 438 -29.93 7.55 39.23
C VAL A 438 -29.65 6.64 38.03
N VAL A 439 -30.68 5.98 37.49
CA VAL A 439 -30.54 5.13 36.30
C VAL A 439 -30.08 5.95 35.10
N VAL A 440 -30.71 7.10 34.84
CA VAL A 440 -30.32 7.99 33.74
C VAL A 440 -28.89 8.50 33.93
N LEU A 441 -28.50 8.93 35.13
CA LEU A 441 -27.14 9.38 35.42
C LEU A 441 -26.09 8.30 35.14
N VAL A 442 -26.31 7.07 35.60
CA VAL A 442 -25.39 5.93 35.40
C VAL A 442 -25.35 5.53 33.92
N SER A 443 -26.53 5.36 33.30
CA SER A 443 -26.69 4.93 31.91
C SER A 443 -26.26 6.00 30.90
N SER A 444 -26.15 7.27 31.30
CA SER A 444 -25.75 8.38 30.43
C SER A 444 -24.37 8.18 29.77
N PHE A 445 -23.46 7.43 30.41
CA PHE A 445 -22.13 7.12 29.86
C PHE A 445 -22.20 6.24 28.61
N ALA A 446 -23.26 5.45 28.46
CA ALA A 446 -23.46 4.58 27.31
C ALA A 446 -24.00 5.34 26.08
N ILE A 447 -24.46 6.59 26.23
CA ILE A 447 -25.02 7.39 25.12
C ILE A 447 -24.00 7.53 23.98
N GLY A 448 -22.76 7.93 24.28
CA GLY A 448 -21.72 8.09 23.26
C GLY A 448 -21.46 6.82 22.45
N PRO A 449 -21.12 5.68 23.10
CA PRO A 449 -20.92 4.40 22.41
C PRO A 449 -22.13 3.94 21.57
N PHE A 450 -23.36 4.08 22.07
CA PHE A 450 -24.56 3.67 21.33
C PHE A 450 -24.80 4.55 20.09
N VAL A 451 -24.65 5.86 20.22
CA VAL A 451 -24.79 6.77 19.09
C VAL A 451 -23.69 6.51 18.05
N GLN A 452 -22.45 6.24 18.46
CA GLN A 452 -21.37 5.89 17.52
C GLN A 452 -21.61 4.56 16.79
N GLN A 453 -22.16 3.54 17.46
CA GLN A 453 -22.50 2.25 16.85
C GLN A 453 -23.65 2.31 15.83
N SER A 454 -24.37 3.44 15.76
CA SER A 454 -25.39 3.65 14.74
C SER A 454 -24.80 3.91 13.34
N ILE A 455 -23.50 4.24 13.25
CA ILE A 455 -22.80 4.50 11.99
C ILE A 455 -21.90 3.31 11.65
N GLY A 456 -22.15 2.66 10.52
CA GLY A 456 -21.33 1.60 9.96
C GLY A 456 -20.75 1.99 8.60
N HIS A 457 -19.81 1.18 8.12
CA HIS A 457 -19.17 1.34 6.82
C HIS A 457 -19.31 0.06 5.99
N VAL A 458 -19.69 0.19 4.72
CA VAL A 458 -19.78 -0.91 3.76
C VAL A 458 -19.04 -0.53 2.49
N ASP A 459 -18.08 -1.35 2.08
CA ASP A 459 -17.33 -1.13 0.85
C ASP A 459 -18.10 -1.68 -0.37
N LYS A 460 -18.26 -0.85 -1.41
CA LYS A 460 -18.88 -1.23 -2.69
C LYS A 460 -17.93 -0.92 -3.85
N ASN A 461 -17.99 -1.72 -4.92
CA ASN A 461 -17.23 -1.49 -6.15
C ASN A 461 -18.01 -0.56 -7.08
N GLU A 462 -17.45 0.61 -7.37
CA GLU A 462 -18.00 1.61 -8.30
C GLU A 462 -17.10 1.78 -9.52
N THR A 463 -17.69 2.05 -10.70
CA THR A 463 -16.94 2.26 -11.94
C THR A 463 -16.31 3.64 -11.94
N LEU A 464 -14.99 3.70 -12.07
CA LEU A 464 -14.27 4.97 -12.11
C LEU A 464 -14.05 5.40 -13.56
N GLY A 465 -14.67 6.50 -13.98
CA GLY A 465 -14.49 7.08 -15.32
C GLY A 465 -13.10 7.70 -15.59
N LEU A 466 -12.11 7.46 -14.73
CA LEU A 466 -10.80 8.12 -14.73
C LEU A 466 -9.64 7.20 -15.16
N GLY A 467 -9.90 5.94 -15.51
CA GLY A 467 -8.86 5.03 -15.99
C GLY A 467 -9.43 3.79 -16.67
N THR A 468 -8.84 3.41 -17.81
CA THR A 468 -9.17 2.17 -18.51
C THR A 468 -8.14 1.10 -18.19
N GLY A 469 -8.59 -0.08 -17.77
CA GLY A 469 -7.74 -1.27 -17.75
C GLY A 469 -7.32 -1.63 -19.18
N MET A 470 -6.09 -2.08 -19.40
CA MET A 470 -5.60 -2.47 -20.72
C MET A 470 -4.94 -3.85 -20.67
N ILE A 471 -5.30 -4.70 -21.63
CA ILE A 471 -4.64 -5.98 -21.88
C ILE A 471 -4.00 -5.92 -23.28
N PRO A 472 -2.70 -6.25 -23.40
CA PRO A 472 -2.05 -6.30 -24.71
C PRO A 472 -2.57 -7.49 -25.51
N VAL A 473 -2.91 -7.22 -26.77
CA VAL A 473 -3.33 -8.21 -27.76
C VAL A 473 -2.59 -7.96 -29.06
N THR A 474 -2.54 -8.95 -29.93
CA THR A 474 -1.96 -8.79 -31.27
C THR A 474 -3.01 -9.10 -32.31
N ARG A 475 -3.34 -8.11 -33.14
CA ARG A 475 -4.21 -8.32 -34.31
C ARG A 475 -3.40 -8.64 -35.56
N HIS A 476 -2.25 -8.00 -35.75
CA HIS A 476 -1.44 -8.13 -36.96
C HIS A 476 0.03 -8.39 -36.60
N VAL A 477 0.63 -9.38 -37.25
CA VAL A 477 2.06 -9.72 -37.15
C VAL A 477 2.71 -9.44 -38.50
N ASP A 478 3.76 -8.62 -38.51
CA ASP A 478 4.51 -8.17 -39.69
C ASP A 478 5.88 -8.88 -39.78
N GLY A 479 6.27 -9.28 -40.99
CA GLY A 479 7.52 -9.98 -41.30
C GLY A 479 8.71 -9.08 -41.63
N LEU A 480 8.55 -7.75 -41.61
CA LEU A 480 9.62 -6.79 -41.95
C LEU A 480 10.66 -6.62 -40.84
N ASN A 481 10.26 -6.72 -39.56
CA ASN A 481 11.12 -6.42 -38.39
C ASN A 481 11.87 -7.62 -37.80
N ILE A 482 11.72 -8.81 -38.38
CA ILE A 482 12.36 -10.05 -37.90
C ILE A 482 13.59 -10.46 -38.72
N ARG A 483 14.01 -9.61 -39.67
CA ARG A 483 15.05 -9.92 -40.66
C ARG A 483 16.40 -9.41 -40.20
N THR A 484 17.42 -10.25 -40.32
CA THR A 484 18.82 -9.81 -40.39
C THR A 484 19.33 -10.10 -41.80
N LEU A 485 19.97 -9.11 -42.44
CA LEU A 485 20.65 -9.30 -43.72
C LEU A 485 21.98 -10.01 -43.45
N ILE A 486 22.17 -11.20 -44.03
CA ILE A 486 23.44 -11.94 -43.96
C ILE A 486 24.21 -11.72 -45.27
N GLY A 487 25.23 -10.88 -45.24
CA GLY A 487 26.18 -10.66 -46.35
C GLY A 487 25.61 -9.88 -47.55
N ASP A 488 26.49 -9.56 -48.51
CA ASP A 488 26.18 -8.77 -49.72
C ASP A 488 25.25 -9.49 -50.73
N ASN A 489 24.82 -10.73 -50.45
CA ASN A 489 23.90 -11.51 -51.29
C ASN A 489 22.72 -12.06 -50.46
N GLU A 490 21.56 -11.41 -50.58
CA GLU A 490 20.18 -11.79 -50.26
C GLU A 490 19.88 -13.09 -49.43
N GLY A 491 20.49 -13.26 -48.26
CA GLY A 491 20.05 -14.24 -47.26
C GLY A 491 19.16 -13.58 -46.20
N MET A 492 17.89 -13.99 -46.09
CA MET A 492 16.99 -13.58 -44.99
C MET A 492 17.06 -14.60 -43.85
N ALA A 493 17.43 -14.16 -42.65
CA ALA A 493 17.42 -15.00 -41.45
C ALA A 493 16.62 -14.38 -40.31
N LEU A 494 16.08 -15.24 -39.44
CA LEU A 494 15.36 -14.85 -38.23
C LEU A 494 16.32 -14.17 -37.23
N ARG A 495 15.93 -12.98 -36.73
CA ARG A 495 16.70 -12.18 -35.78
C ARG A 495 17.09 -12.98 -34.52
N SER A 496 18.31 -12.77 -34.03
CA SER A 496 18.91 -13.58 -32.96
C SER A 496 18.21 -13.45 -31.61
N ASP A 497 17.61 -12.30 -31.32
CA ASP A 497 16.81 -12.06 -30.12
C ASP A 497 15.51 -12.90 -30.11
N ILE A 498 14.88 -13.09 -31.27
CA ILE A 498 13.69 -13.94 -31.41
C ILE A 498 14.10 -15.41 -31.24
N LYS A 499 15.20 -15.85 -31.86
CA LYS A 499 15.76 -17.19 -31.65
C LYS A 499 16.06 -17.45 -30.17
N GLY A 500 16.73 -16.50 -29.51
CA GLY A 500 17.04 -16.56 -28.08
C GLY A 500 15.79 -16.65 -27.21
N ALA A 501 14.78 -15.82 -27.48
CA ALA A 501 13.49 -15.87 -26.78
C ALA A 501 12.83 -17.25 -26.91
N ILE A 502 12.77 -17.82 -28.13
CA ILE A 502 12.20 -19.16 -28.36
C ILE A 502 12.95 -20.23 -27.55
N GLN A 503 14.27 -20.19 -27.53
CA GLN A 503 15.09 -21.13 -26.76
C GLN A 503 14.86 -21.01 -25.25
N THR A 504 14.75 -19.78 -24.72
CA THR A 504 14.43 -19.55 -23.30
C THR A 504 13.04 -20.07 -22.94
N LEU A 505 12.03 -19.84 -23.78
CA LEU A 505 10.66 -20.34 -23.55
C LEU A 505 10.63 -21.87 -23.47
N ALA A 506 11.39 -22.54 -24.33
CA ALA A 506 11.46 -24.00 -24.36
C ALA A 506 12.14 -24.59 -23.12
N LEU A 507 12.96 -23.80 -22.40
CA LEU A 507 13.65 -24.22 -21.19
C LEU A 507 12.91 -23.83 -19.89
N SER A 508 12.00 -22.87 -19.92
CA SER A 508 11.29 -22.39 -18.74
C SER A 508 10.31 -23.44 -18.17
N ARG A 509 10.34 -23.68 -16.85
CA ARG A 509 9.56 -24.76 -16.19
C ARG A 509 8.09 -24.39 -15.95
N ASN A 510 7.77 -23.08 -15.91
CA ASN A 510 6.47 -22.56 -15.44
C ASN A 510 5.93 -21.39 -16.29
N GLY A 511 6.45 -21.13 -17.50
CA GLY A 511 5.92 -20.08 -18.38
C GLY A 511 6.01 -18.63 -17.85
N SER A 512 6.75 -18.40 -16.74
CA SER A 512 6.89 -17.10 -16.07
C SER A 512 7.46 -16.01 -16.99
N ASP A 513 8.32 -16.41 -17.93
CA ASP A 513 9.00 -15.50 -18.87
C ASP A 513 8.08 -15.02 -20.01
N SER A 514 6.84 -15.51 -20.04
CA SER A 514 5.80 -15.17 -21.03
C SER A 514 4.53 -14.64 -20.37
N VAL A 515 4.60 -14.21 -19.10
CA VAL A 515 3.43 -13.69 -18.38
C VAL A 515 3.05 -12.32 -18.93
N ILE A 516 1.79 -12.18 -19.31
CA ILE A 516 1.22 -10.89 -19.73
C ILE A 516 1.07 -9.98 -18.53
N VAL A 517 1.69 -8.80 -18.59
CA VAL A 517 1.54 -7.76 -17.58
C VAL A 517 0.40 -6.83 -17.99
N PRO A 518 -0.76 -6.87 -17.30
CA PRO A 518 -1.86 -5.95 -17.61
C PRO A 518 -1.57 -4.55 -17.07
N THR A 519 -2.25 -3.53 -17.61
CA THR A 519 -2.31 -2.20 -17.00
C THR A 519 -3.68 -2.03 -16.34
N CYS A 520 -3.74 -1.82 -15.02
CA CYS A 520 -5.01 -1.54 -14.33
C CYS A 520 -4.76 -0.53 -13.20
N PRO A 521 -5.17 0.74 -13.37
CA PRO A 521 -4.87 1.80 -12.40
C PRO A 521 -5.36 1.52 -10.97
N THR A 522 -6.50 0.84 -10.82
CA THR A 522 -7.11 0.57 -9.50
C THR A 522 -6.80 -0.83 -8.96
N GLY A 523 -6.11 -1.67 -9.73
CA GLY A 523 -5.91 -3.09 -9.41
C GLY A 523 -7.15 -3.99 -9.57
N ASN A 524 -8.35 -3.43 -9.76
CA ASN A 524 -9.57 -4.18 -10.07
C ASN A 524 -10.17 -3.66 -11.38
N CYS A 525 -10.08 -4.44 -12.47
CA CYS A 525 -10.61 -4.03 -13.77
C CYS A 525 -11.46 -5.15 -14.39
N THR A 526 -12.55 -4.75 -15.04
CA THR A 526 -13.45 -5.66 -15.76
C THR A 526 -13.50 -5.31 -17.24
N PHE A 527 -13.76 -6.30 -18.09
CA PHE A 527 -13.79 -6.14 -19.54
C PHE A 527 -15.18 -6.48 -20.07
N ILE A 528 -15.55 -5.84 -21.19
CA ILE A 528 -16.85 -6.05 -21.84
C ILE A 528 -16.84 -7.40 -22.55
N GLY A 529 -17.90 -8.19 -22.39
CA GLY A 529 -18.03 -9.48 -23.06
C GLY A 529 -18.43 -9.35 -24.54
N LEU A 530 -17.72 -10.05 -25.43
CA LEU A 530 -18.10 -10.28 -26.82
C LEU A 530 -19.34 -11.19 -26.85
N GLY A 531 -20.53 -10.58 -26.79
CA GLY A 531 -21.83 -11.26 -26.82
C GLY A 531 -22.83 -10.81 -25.75
N SER A 532 -22.37 -10.12 -24.70
CA SER A 532 -23.24 -9.43 -23.74
C SER A 532 -22.75 -7.99 -23.58
N ASN A 533 -23.63 -7.00 -23.75
CA ASN A 533 -23.31 -5.59 -23.49
C ASN A 533 -23.03 -5.30 -21.99
N THR A 534 -22.87 -6.33 -21.15
CA THR A 534 -22.56 -6.25 -19.73
C THR A 534 -21.10 -6.56 -19.46
N SER A 535 -20.51 -5.84 -18.51
CA SER A 535 -19.17 -6.14 -17.99
C SER A 535 -19.14 -7.54 -17.37
N VAL A 536 -18.11 -8.32 -17.73
CA VAL A 536 -17.98 -9.71 -17.29
C VAL A 536 -17.42 -9.73 -15.87
N LYS A 537 -18.29 -10.05 -14.89
CA LYS A 537 -17.90 -10.22 -13.48
C LYS A 537 -17.52 -11.66 -13.12
N THR A 538 -17.93 -12.63 -13.94
CA THR A 538 -17.89 -14.07 -13.59
C THR A 538 -16.95 -14.91 -14.47
N GLY A 539 -16.24 -14.29 -15.43
CA GLY A 539 -15.23 -14.96 -16.25
C GLY A 539 -15.76 -15.97 -17.28
N LEU A 540 -17.06 -16.01 -17.56
CA LEU A 540 -17.71 -17.01 -18.43
C LEU A 540 -17.90 -16.58 -19.89
N SER A 541 -17.54 -15.35 -20.26
CA SER A 541 -17.76 -14.80 -21.60
C SER A 541 -16.44 -14.33 -22.22
N ILE A 542 -16.35 -14.41 -23.56
CA ILE A 542 -15.15 -13.98 -24.30
C ILE A 542 -14.95 -12.49 -24.06
N THR A 543 -13.79 -12.08 -23.54
CA THR A 543 -13.47 -10.65 -23.32
C THR A 543 -12.59 -10.10 -24.44
N HIS A 544 -11.66 -10.92 -24.94
CA HIS A 544 -10.77 -10.52 -26.03
C HIS A 544 -10.25 -11.71 -26.83
N ALA A 545 -9.63 -11.39 -27.97
CA ALA A 545 -8.98 -12.35 -28.83
C ALA A 545 -7.64 -11.81 -29.34
N SER A 546 -6.69 -12.71 -29.59
CA SER A 546 -5.36 -12.40 -30.12
C SER A 546 -4.95 -13.40 -31.20
N THR A 547 -4.20 -12.92 -32.19
CA THR A 547 -3.37 -13.76 -33.04
C THR A 547 -2.39 -14.53 -32.17
N GLY A 548 -2.23 -15.82 -32.47
CA GLY A 548 -1.34 -16.70 -31.74
C GLY A 548 -1.00 -17.97 -32.51
N ILE A 549 -0.38 -18.89 -31.79
CA ILE A 549 -0.03 -20.23 -32.27
C ILE A 549 -0.89 -21.24 -31.51
N CYS A 550 -1.46 -22.17 -32.25
CA CYS A 550 -2.18 -23.32 -31.73
C CYS A 550 -1.42 -24.59 -32.07
N ASN A 551 -1.72 -25.66 -31.35
CA ASN A 551 -1.18 -26.98 -31.62
C ASN A 551 -2.30 -27.99 -31.82
N ILE A 552 -2.06 -28.97 -32.69
CA ILE A 552 -2.86 -30.19 -32.78
C ILE A 552 -1.88 -31.36 -32.75
N CYS A 553 -2.12 -32.31 -31.85
CA CYS A 553 -1.25 -33.47 -31.66
C CYS A 553 -2.04 -34.75 -31.82
N THR A 554 -1.49 -35.70 -32.56
CA THR A 554 -2.06 -37.02 -32.82
C THR A 554 -1.11 -38.10 -32.32
N ASP A 555 -1.65 -39.06 -31.57
CA ASP A 555 -0.92 -40.26 -31.16
C ASP A 555 -0.82 -41.20 -32.36
N ILE A 556 0.40 -41.55 -32.75
CA ILE A 556 0.70 -42.38 -33.92
C ILE A 556 1.47 -43.64 -33.53
N ARG A 557 1.36 -44.09 -32.27
CA ARG A 557 2.04 -45.28 -31.77
C ARG A 557 1.81 -46.54 -32.61
N GLU A 558 0.63 -46.67 -33.21
CA GLU A 558 0.24 -47.85 -34.00
C GLU A 558 1.03 -47.95 -35.30
N MET A 559 1.68 -46.86 -35.71
CA MET A 559 2.48 -46.78 -36.93
C MET A 559 3.94 -47.17 -36.73
N ILE A 560 4.37 -47.45 -35.50
CA ILE A 560 5.76 -47.81 -35.18
C ILE A 560 6.04 -49.21 -35.74
N ASP A 561 6.99 -49.30 -36.66
CA ASP A 561 7.54 -50.57 -37.13
C ASP A 561 8.60 -51.05 -36.12
N HIS A 562 8.38 -52.24 -35.58
CA HIS A 562 9.24 -52.90 -34.60
C HIS A 562 10.10 -53.96 -35.30
N ARG A 563 11.16 -53.55 -36.01
CA ARG A 563 12.02 -54.50 -36.72
C ARG A 563 13.06 -55.12 -35.79
N GLY A 564 12.96 -56.46 -35.67
CA GLY A 564 13.98 -57.49 -35.37
C GLY A 564 15.11 -57.17 -34.38
N LEU A 565 15.20 -57.98 -33.32
CA LEU A 565 16.35 -58.08 -32.40
C LEU A 565 17.67 -58.03 -33.17
N ILE A 566 18.53 -57.05 -32.84
CA ILE A 566 19.94 -57.14 -33.23
C ILE A 566 20.55 -58.19 -32.29
N GLU A 567 20.71 -59.43 -32.77
CA GLU A 567 21.10 -60.61 -31.97
C GLU A 567 22.39 -60.38 -31.15
N ASN A 568 23.30 -59.53 -31.62
CA ASN A 568 24.56 -59.20 -30.95
C ASN A 568 24.43 -58.13 -29.84
N LEU A 569 23.31 -57.40 -29.73
CA LEU A 569 23.16 -56.21 -28.87
C LEU A 569 21.92 -56.20 -27.95
N GLN A 570 21.07 -57.24 -27.98
CA GLN A 570 19.77 -57.25 -27.24
C GLN A 570 19.00 -55.92 -27.42
N ALA A 571 18.90 -55.45 -28.67
CA ALA A 571 18.33 -54.16 -28.99
C ALA A 571 17.11 -54.29 -29.92
N ILE A 572 16.09 -53.45 -29.67
CA ILE A 572 14.89 -53.31 -30.53
C ILE A 572 15.02 -51.99 -31.30
N ASN A 573 14.89 -52.05 -32.62
CA ASN A 573 14.82 -50.87 -33.46
C ASN A 573 13.36 -50.45 -33.66
N HIS A 574 13.01 -49.23 -33.23
CA HIS A 574 11.72 -48.61 -33.47
C HIS A 574 11.87 -47.60 -34.61
N SER A 575 11.09 -47.76 -35.68
CA SER A 575 11.15 -46.89 -36.84
C SER A 575 9.77 -46.46 -37.34
N LEU A 576 9.67 -45.27 -37.95
CA LEU A 576 8.48 -44.82 -38.68
C LEU A 576 8.81 -44.59 -40.15
N ALA A 577 7.78 -44.55 -41.00
CA ALA A 577 7.91 -44.41 -42.45
C ALA A 577 8.54 -43.08 -42.91
N ASN A 578 8.60 -42.07 -42.04
CA ASN A 578 9.31 -40.80 -42.27
C ASN A 578 10.83 -40.90 -42.03
N GLY A 579 11.37 -42.10 -41.80
CA GLY A 579 12.81 -42.33 -41.66
C GLY A 579 13.38 -42.02 -40.27
N ILE A 580 12.54 -41.64 -39.30
CA ILE A 580 12.97 -41.55 -37.90
C ILE A 580 13.11 -42.96 -37.32
N SER A 581 14.22 -43.20 -36.64
CA SER A 581 14.46 -44.45 -35.92
C SER A 581 15.20 -44.19 -34.61
N ILE A 582 14.89 -45.00 -33.60
CA ILE A 582 15.62 -45.08 -32.34
C ILE A 582 15.95 -46.54 -32.04
N ILE A 583 17.16 -46.77 -31.52
CA ILE A 583 17.59 -48.08 -31.07
C ILE A 583 17.45 -48.10 -29.55
N ASN A 584 16.71 -49.07 -29.05
CA ASN A 584 16.44 -49.23 -27.63
C ASN A 584 17.17 -50.49 -27.14
N THR A 585 18.11 -50.33 -26.20
CA THR A 585 18.87 -51.44 -25.60
C THR A 585 18.35 -51.74 -24.19
N ASP A 586 18.78 -52.84 -23.57
CA ASP A 586 18.36 -53.18 -22.21
C ASP A 586 18.68 -52.10 -21.17
N ARG A 587 19.69 -51.25 -21.41
CA ARG A 587 20.17 -50.21 -20.48
C ARG A 587 19.93 -48.78 -20.95
N GLU A 588 19.59 -48.55 -22.22
CA GLU A 588 19.57 -47.21 -22.82
C GLU A 588 18.27 -46.95 -23.60
N GLY A 589 17.54 -45.92 -23.19
CA GLY A 589 16.43 -45.34 -23.95
C GLY A 589 16.90 -44.11 -24.75
N GLY A 590 16.12 -43.73 -25.75
CA GLY A 590 16.45 -42.61 -26.63
C GLY A 590 15.23 -41.79 -27.03
N MET A 591 15.48 -40.56 -27.46
CA MET A 591 14.46 -39.70 -28.05
C MET A 591 14.98 -39.10 -29.34
N ARG A 592 14.15 -39.06 -30.35
CA ARG A 592 14.44 -38.36 -31.60
C ARG A 592 13.25 -37.49 -31.98
N VAL A 593 13.56 -36.30 -32.47
CA VAL A 593 12.57 -35.33 -32.93
C VAL A 593 12.98 -34.86 -34.31
N ILE A 594 12.05 -34.92 -35.26
CA ILE A 594 12.23 -34.38 -36.60
C ILE A 594 11.02 -33.54 -36.99
N SER A 595 11.25 -32.48 -37.75
CA SER A 595 10.21 -31.69 -38.39
C SER A 595 10.12 -32.06 -39.87
N GLY A 596 8.91 -32.24 -40.40
CA GLY A 596 8.73 -32.62 -41.81
C GLY A 596 7.28 -32.78 -42.24
N ASP A 597 7.07 -33.07 -43.52
CA ASP A 597 5.74 -33.32 -44.08
C ASP A 597 5.07 -34.56 -43.43
N LEU A 598 3.74 -34.53 -43.32
CA LEU A 598 2.92 -35.59 -42.73
C LEU A 598 2.19 -36.44 -43.80
N SER A 599 2.49 -36.26 -45.08
CA SER A 599 1.89 -37.05 -46.18
C SER A 599 2.09 -38.57 -46.07
N TRP A 600 3.15 -39.03 -45.38
CA TRP A 600 3.45 -40.44 -45.13
C TRP A 600 2.45 -41.15 -44.20
N THR A 601 1.50 -40.42 -43.62
CA THR A 601 0.64 -40.93 -42.53
C THR A 601 -0.63 -41.66 -42.99
N ASN A 602 -0.82 -41.81 -44.30
CA ASN A 602 -1.79 -42.67 -45.00
C ASN A 602 -3.18 -42.86 -44.33
N GLY A 603 -3.77 -41.78 -43.79
CA GLY A 603 -5.12 -41.77 -43.23
C GLY A 603 -5.24 -42.05 -41.72
N THR A 604 -4.14 -42.33 -41.01
CA THR A 604 -4.15 -42.53 -39.54
C THR A 604 -4.41 -41.23 -38.78
N ILE A 605 -3.98 -40.10 -39.35
CA ILE A 605 -4.19 -38.78 -38.77
C ILE A 605 -5.56 -38.23 -39.20
N PRO A 606 -6.34 -37.62 -38.28
CA PRO A 606 -7.59 -36.97 -38.63
C PRO A 606 -7.43 -35.95 -39.76
N PRO A 607 -8.38 -35.87 -40.71
CA PRO A 607 -8.27 -34.95 -41.85
C PRO A 607 -8.12 -33.49 -41.44
N GLU A 608 -8.72 -33.10 -40.31
CA GLU A 608 -8.54 -31.77 -39.71
C GLU A 608 -7.07 -31.50 -39.34
N ALA A 609 -6.38 -32.46 -38.72
CA ALA A 609 -4.97 -32.30 -38.34
C ALA A 609 -4.06 -32.20 -39.57
N LEU A 610 -4.37 -32.91 -40.67
CA LEU A 610 -3.64 -32.79 -41.93
C LEU A 610 -3.85 -31.42 -42.59
N GLU A 611 -5.08 -30.87 -42.53
CA GLU A 611 -5.37 -29.52 -42.99
C GLU A 611 -4.55 -28.49 -42.20
N ARG A 612 -4.53 -28.58 -40.87
CA ARG A 612 -3.72 -27.67 -40.02
C ARG A 612 -2.22 -27.83 -40.25
N ALA A 613 -1.75 -29.04 -40.55
CA ALA A 613 -0.35 -29.31 -40.85
C ALA A 613 0.12 -28.57 -42.10
N SER A 614 -0.73 -28.36 -43.10
CA SER A 614 -0.39 -27.69 -44.37
C SER A 614 -0.05 -26.19 -44.20
N ILE A 615 -0.70 -25.53 -43.24
CA ILE A 615 -0.50 -24.10 -42.93
C ILE A 615 0.41 -23.88 -41.71
N SER A 616 0.94 -24.95 -41.13
CA SER A 616 1.71 -24.91 -39.89
C SER A 616 3.05 -24.17 -40.05
N PHE A 617 3.55 -23.63 -38.94
CA PHE A 617 4.94 -23.22 -38.81
C PHE A 617 5.86 -24.46 -38.77
N ALA A 618 5.44 -25.52 -38.06
CA ALA A 618 6.21 -26.75 -37.97
C ALA A 618 5.32 -27.96 -37.73
N ASN A 619 5.69 -29.08 -38.35
CA ASN A 619 5.07 -30.39 -38.19
C ASN A 619 6.09 -31.32 -37.55
N VAL A 620 5.96 -31.55 -36.25
CA VAL A 620 7.00 -32.17 -35.43
C VAL A 620 6.60 -33.59 -35.08
N THR A 621 7.42 -34.57 -35.47
CA THR A 621 7.27 -35.97 -35.06
C THR A 621 8.27 -36.29 -33.97
N VAL A 622 7.77 -36.74 -32.82
CA VAL A 622 8.55 -37.17 -31.65
C VAL A 622 8.45 -38.69 -31.54
N LEU A 623 9.60 -39.38 -31.51
CA LEU A 623 9.71 -40.80 -31.23
C LEU A 623 10.59 -40.99 -29.99
N THR A 624 10.07 -41.66 -28.96
CA THR A 624 10.80 -41.89 -27.71
C THR A 624 10.51 -43.27 -27.12
N SER A 625 11.48 -43.83 -26.40
CA SER A 625 11.32 -45.09 -25.65
C SER A 625 11.67 -44.90 -24.19
N THR A 626 10.91 -45.55 -23.30
CA THR A 626 11.12 -45.50 -21.85
C THR A 626 11.71 -46.80 -21.30
N ALA A 627 12.45 -46.71 -20.19
CA ALA A 627 12.87 -47.87 -19.40
C ALA A 627 11.83 -48.10 -18.28
N LEU A 628 11.17 -49.26 -18.28
CA LEU A 628 10.25 -49.65 -17.20
C LEU A 628 11.01 -50.42 -16.12
N ASP A 629 10.76 -50.04 -14.87
CA ASP A 629 11.34 -50.49 -13.61
C ASP A 629 11.93 -51.91 -13.55
N GLY A 630 13.21 -51.98 -13.18
CA GLY A 630 13.71 -52.79 -12.06
C GLY A 630 13.68 -54.32 -12.12
N ASN A 631 13.00 -54.96 -13.07
CA ASN A 631 12.99 -56.41 -13.17
C ASN A 631 13.10 -56.89 -14.61
N ILE A 632 14.31 -57.35 -14.95
CA ILE A 632 14.72 -57.88 -16.25
C ILE A 632 14.09 -59.25 -16.44
N ASN A 633 12.79 -59.29 -16.73
CA ASN A 633 12.14 -60.46 -17.32
C ASN A 633 11.84 -60.14 -18.79
N VAL A 634 12.56 -60.84 -19.67
CA VAL A 634 12.82 -60.60 -21.09
C VAL A 634 11.58 -60.68 -22.02
N ASN A 635 10.34 -60.68 -21.50
CA ASN A 635 9.15 -61.05 -22.29
C ASN A 635 8.08 -59.96 -22.46
N LYS A 636 8.37 -58.67 -22.22
CA LYS A 636 7.45 -57.58 -22.62
C LYS A 636 8.21 -56.47 -23.37
N PRO A 637 7.81 -56.09 -24.60
CA PRO A 637 8.46 -55.01 -25.34
C PRO A 637 8.30 -53.68 -24.58
N LYS A 638 9.42 -52.96 -24.45
CA LYS A 638 9.46 -51.59 -23.90
C LYS A 638 8.52 -50.70 -24.72
N HIS A 639 7.67 -49.90 -24.06
CA HIS A 639 6.63 -49.12 -24.75
C HIS A 639 7.27 -47.92 -25.47
N ALA A 640 7.43 -48.02 -26.79
CA ALA A 640 7.78 -46.87 -27.62
C ALA A 640 6.54 -45.99 -27.81
N ILE A 641 6.76 -44.67 -27.81
CA ILE A 641 5.72 -43.66 -27.95
C ILE A 641 6.08 -42.80 -29.14
N ALA A 642 5.10 -42.58 -30.02
CA ALA A 642 5.22 -41.70 -31.15
C ALA A 642 4.04 -40.73 -31.18
N VAL A 643 4.35 -39.44 -31.26
CA VAL A 643 3.35 -38.37 -31.37
C VAL A 643 3.78 -37.42 -32.47
N THR A 644 2.83 -36.98 -33.28
CA THR A 644 3.04 -35.90 -34.24
C THR A 644 2.23 -34.67 -33.83
N CYS A 645 2.86 -33.50 -33.79
CA CYS A 645 2.27 -32.25 -33.37
C CYS A 645 2.52 -31.16 -34.42
N SER A 646 1.45 -30.52 -34.89
CA SER A 646 1.52 -29.38 -35.81
C SER A 646 1.30 -28.08 -35.06
N LEU A 647 2.24 -27.13 -35.17
CA LEU A 647 2.13 -25.77 -34.64
C LEU A 647 1.61 -24.85 -35.73
N TYR A 648 0.37 -24.38 -35.64
CA TYR A 648 -0.30 -23.65 -36.72
C TYR A 648 -0.85 -22.28 -36.27
N PRO A 649 -0.98 -21.31 -37.19
CA PRO A 649 -1.49 -19.98 -36.91
C PRO A 649 -3.00 -20.01 -36.61
N CYS A 650 -3.41 -19.33 -35.53
CA CYS A 650 -4.80 -19.29 -35.10
C CYS A 650 -5.14 -17.99 -34.36
N ILE A 651 -6.44 -17.74 -34.17
CA ILE A 651 -6.97 -16.79 -33.21
C ILE A 651 -7.29 -17.54 -31.92
N ARG A 652 -6.72 -17.06 -30.81
CA ARG A 652 -7.03 -17.52 -29.46
C ARG A 652 -7.96 -16.53 -28.78
N THR A 653 -9.03 -17.04 -28.19
CA THR A 653 -10.04 -16.27 -27.45
C THR A 653 -9.91 -16.50 -25.96
N TYR A 654 -10.05 -15.44 -25.19
CA TYR A 654 -9.83 -15.46 -23.74
C TYR A 654 -10.99 -14.79 -23.01
N SER A 655 -11.21 -15.24 -21.78
CA SER A 655 -11.95 -14.51 -20.76
C SER A 655 -10.95 -13.96 -19.75
N ALA A 656 -11.09 -12.69 -19.37
CA ALA A 656 -10.12 -12.02 -18.52
C ALA A 656 -10.78 -11.10 -17.51
N ILE A 657 -10.30 -11.16 -16.27
CA ILE A 657 -10.63 -10.23 -15.18
C ILE A 657 -9.32 -9.87 -14.48
N ILE A 658 -9.20 -8.62 -14.04
CA ILE A 658 -8.09 -8.19 -13.19
C ILE A 658 -8.64 -7.98 -11.79
N SER A 659 -8.08 -8.70 -10.83
CA SER A 659 -8.46 -8.62 -9.42
C SER A 659 -7.20 -8.52 -8.57
N ARG A 660 -7.15 -7.51 -7.69
CA ARG A 660 -6.00 -7.23 -6.81
C ARG A 660 -4.66 -7.13 -7.56
N GLY A 661 -4.69 -6.55 -8.77
CA GLY A 661 -3.51 -6.35 -9.62
C GLY A 661 -3.04 -7.59 -10.39
N VAL A 662 -3.73 -8.73 -10.26
CA VAL A 662 -3.38 -9.97 -10.95
C VAL A 662 -4.36 -10.21 -12.11
N LEU A 663 -3.81 -10.54 -13.29
CA LEU A 663 -4.59 -10.97 -14.46
C LEU A 663 -5.02 -12.43 -14.30
N PHE A 664 -6.32 -12.66 -14.24
CA PHE A 664 -6.91 -13.99 -14.35
C PHE A 664 -7.45 -14.14 -15.77
N GLU A 665 -6.69 -14.84 -16.62
CA GLU A 665 -7.02 -15.07 -18.03
C GLU A 665 -7.23 -16.56 -18.28
N THR A 666 -8.41 -16.94 -18.76
CA THR A 666 -8.75 -18.32 -19.10
C THR A 666 -8.99 -18.46 -20.60
N PRO A 667 -8.33 -19.41 -21.29
CA PRO A 667 -8.59 -19.66 -22.71
C PRO A 667 -9.97 -20.31 -22.86
N ILE A 668 -10.77 -19.78 -23.79
CA ILE A 668 -12.05 -20.38 -24.18
C ILE A 668 -11.77 -21.36 -25.32
N THR A 669 -12.28 -22.58 -25.22
CA THR A 669 -11.90 -23.76 -26.03
C THR A 669 -12.08 -23.63 -27.54
N LYS A 670 -12.71 -22.57 -28.04
CA LYS A 670 -12.93 -22.34 -29.48
C LYS A 670 -11.77 -21.55 -30.06
N THR A 671 -10.83 -22.24 -30.71
CA THR A 671 -9.77 -21.60 -31.51
C THR A 671 -10.21 -21.48 -32.96
N THR A 672 -9.92 -20.33 -33.59
CA THR A 672 -10.25 -20.12 -35.02
C THR A 672 -8.96 -20.23 -35.84
N PRO A 673 -8.80 -21.25 -36.69
CA PRO A 673 -7.60 -21.42 -37.51
C PRO A 673 -7.51 -20.33 -38.59
N MET A 674 -6.29 -19.93 -38.95
CA MET A 674 -6.05 -19.01 -40.06
C MET A 674 -6.02 -19.74 -41.40
N SER A 675 -6.30 -19.02 -42.48
CA SER A 675 -6.24 -19.50 -43.87
C SER A 675 -5.43 -18.54 -44.73
N TYR A 676 -4.92 -19.01 -45.86
CA TYR A 676 -4.21 -18.14 -46.81
C TYR A 676 -5.16 -17.10 -47.40
N ASP A 677 -4.73 -15.84 -47.40
CA ASP A 677 -5.49 -14.66 -47.83
C ASP A 677 -4.73 -13.88 -48.92
N ILE A 678 -5.41 -13.59 -50.04
CA ILE A 678 -4.84 -12.84 -51.16
C ILE A 678 -5.13 -11.35 -50.98
N ARG A 679 -4.07 -10.56 -50.70
CA ARG A 679 -4.17 -9.09 -50.55
C ARG A 679 -4.50 -8.37 -51.87
N ASP A 680 -5.21 -7.24 -51.77
CA ASP A 680 -5.63 -6.44 -52.92
C ASP A 680 -4.45 -5.66 -53.57
N LYS A 681 -4.55 -5.37 -54.88
CA LYS A 681 -3.47 -4.85 -55.75
C LYS A 681 -2.92 -3.44 -55.41
N LYS A 682 -3.37 -2.78 -54.34
CA LYS A 682 -3.09 -1.36 -54.05
C LYS A 682 -1.95 -1.09 -53.03
N SER A 683 -1.34 -2.10 -52.41
CA SER A 683 -0.23 -1.89 -51.47
C SER A 683 1.15 -2.05 -52.13
N PRO A 684 2.15 -1.24 -51.76
CA PRO A 684 3.50 -1.35 -52.31
C PRO A 684 4.18 -2.59 -51.69
N GLY A 685 4.31 -3.66 -52.48
CA GLY A 685 4.95 -4.92 -52.08
C GLY A 685 5.04 -5.88 -53.27
N PRO A 686 5.86 -6.94 -53.19
CA PRO A 686 6.04 -7.89 -54.29
C PRO A 686 4.71 -8.51 -54.71
N LYS A 687 4.53 -8.64 -56.04
CA LYS A 687 3.32 -9.19 -56.67
C LYS A 687 3.04 -10.59 -56.11
N GLN A 688 1.88 -10.78 -55.47
CA GLN A 688 1.42 -11.99 -54.77
C GLN A 688 2.07 -12.24 -53.38
N ALA A 689 1.81 -11.37 -52.40
CA ALA A 689 2.05 -11.69 -50.99
C ALA A 689 0.82 -12.43 -50.41
N TRP A 690 1.04 -13.65 -49.92
CA TRP A 690 0.02 -14.57 -49.38
C TRP A 690 -0.01 -14.49 -47.86
N ASP A 691 -0.74 -13.54 -47.28
CA ASP A 691 -0.82 -13.43 -45.82
C ASP A 691 -1.70 -14.55 -45.25
N LEU A 692 -1.57 -14.84 -43.96
CA LEU A 692 -2.49 -15.72 -43.24
C LEU A 692 -3.49 -14.85 -42.51
N SER A 693 -4.79 -15.13 -42.66
CA SER A 693 -5.83 -14.38 -41.96
C SER A 693 -6.94 -15.26 -41.41
N ALA A 694 -7.65 -14.72 -40.41
CA ALA A 694 -8.92 -15.22 -39.94
C ALA A 694 -9.77 -14.07 -39.40
N VAL A 695 -11.07 -14.29 -39.30
CA VAL A 695 -12.00 -13.31 -38.74
C VAL A 695 -12.56 -13.82 -37.43
N GLN A 696 -12.41 -13.04 -36.37
CA GLN A 696 -12.92 -13.37 -35.05
C GLN A 696 -14.43 -13.12 -35.01
N LEU A 697 -15.22 -14.13 -34.62
CA LEU A 697 -16.67 -14.01 -34.45
C LEU A 697 -17.15 -14.66 -33.14
N PRO A 698 -18.05 -14.00 -32.37
CA PRO A 698 -18.50 -12.62 -32.56
C PRO A 698 -17.39 -11.59 -32.34
N CYS A 699 -17.52 -10.41 -32.95
CA CYS A 699 -16.60 -9.28 -32.85
C CYS A 699 -17.31 -8.05 -32.27
N LEU A 700 -16.66 -7.27 -31.41
CA LEU A 700 -17.24 -6.09 -30.77
C LEU A 700 -16.46 -4.86 -31.19
N ILE A 701 -17.12 -3.92 -31.87
CA ILE A 701 -16.53 -2.63 -32.26
C ILE A 701 -17.43 -1.53 -31.70
N LYS A 702 -16.86 -0.68 -30.82
CA LYS A 702 -17.55 0.47 -30.20
C LYS A 702 -18.95 0.12 -29.64
N GLY A 703 -19.08 -1.03 -28.97
CA GLY A 703 -20.35 -1.48 -28.36
C GLY A 703 -21.34 -2.16 -29.31
N LYS A 704 -21.03 -2.28 -30.61
CA LYS A 704 -21.85 -3.01 -31.59
C LYS A 704 -21.25 -4.39 -31.85
N VAL A 705 -22.08 -5.43 -31.70
CA VAL A 705 -21.69 -6.83 -31.92
C VAL A 705 -21.90 -7.22 -33.39
N TYR A 706 -20.83 -7.73 -34.01
CA TYR A 706 -20.83 -8.28 -35.35
C TYR A 706 -20.78 -9.82 -35.30
N THR A 707 -21.69 -10.44 -36.04
CA THR A 707 -21.92 -11.89 -36.20
C THR A 707 -22.03 -12.19 -37.69
N GLU A 708 -21.93 -13.46 -38.11
CA GLU A 708 -21.91 -13.86 -39.53
C GLU A 708 -22.96 -13.16 -40.42
N GLY A 709 -24.17 -12.91 -39.91
CA GLY A 709 -25.25 -12.26 -40.66
C GLY A 709 -25.14 -10.74 -40.84
N ASN A 710 -24.28 -10.02 -40.11
CA ASN A 710 -24.20 -8.55 -40.13
C ASN A 710 -22.78 -7.99 -40.37
N LEU A 711 -21.77 -8.82 -40.66
CA LEU A 711 -20.38 -8.37 -40.92
C LEU A 711 -20.30 -7.27 -41.99
N SER A 712 -21.07 -7.43 -43.07
CA SER A 712 -21.08 -6.53 -44.22
C SER A 712 -21.72 -5.15 -43.96
N GLN A 713 -22.24 -4.92 -42.75
CA GLN A 713 -22.83 -3.64 -42.33
C GLN A 713 -21.87 -2.77 -41.48
N GLY A 714 -20.63 -3.21 -41.30
CA GLY A 714 -19.64 -2.46 -40.51
C GLY A 714 -19.02 -1.28 -41.27
N ALA A 715 -18.38 -0.38 -40.52
CA ALA A 715 -17.53 0.67 -41.08
C ALA A 715 -16.12 0.11 -41.36
N ASP A 716 -15.41 0.69 -42.33
CA ASP A 716 -14.04 0.30 -42.71
C ASP A 716 -13.90 -1.20 -43.07
N LEU A 717 -14.65 -1.60 -44.11
CA LEU A 717 -14.71 -2.98 -44.58
C LEU A 717 -13.48 -3.32 -45.42
N SER A 718 -12.80 -4.39 -45.02
CA SER A 718 -11.75 -5.03 -45.78
C SER A 718 -12.24 -6.33 -46.41
N MET A 719 -11.70 -6.64 -47.59
CA MET A 719 -12.00 -7.87 -48.29
C MET A 719 -11.06 -8.99 -47.81
N VAL A 720 -11.63 -10.12 -47.42
CA VAL A 720 -10.89 -11.35 -47.05
C VAL A 720 -11.17 -12.40 -48.12
N ARG A 721 -10.11 -12.96 -48.70
CA ARG A 721 -10.16 -13.93 -49.81
C ARG A 721 -9.41 -15.19 -49.42
N HIS A 722 -10.09 -16.10 -48.72
CA HIS A 722 -9.48 -17.34 -48.29
C HIS A 722 -9.28 -18.33 -49.45
N VAL A 723 -8.09 -18.94 -49.48
CA VAL A 723 -7.68 -19.94 -50.47
C VAL A 723 -7.39 -21.26 -49.78
N ASN A 724 -7.68 -22.37 -50.47
CA ASN A 724 -7.40 -23.70 -49.95
C ASN A 724 -5.90 -24.02 -49.99
N ALA A 725 -5.39 -24.64 -48.92
CA ALA A 725 -3.97 -24.91 -48.73
C ALA A 725 -3.35 -25.92 -49.74
N GLY A 726 -4.16 -26.62 -50.53
CA GLY A 726 -3.72 -27.59 -51.55
C GLY A 726 -3.81 -27.10 -53.01
N ASN A 727 -4.55 -26.02 -53.29
CA ASN A 727 -4.64 -25.44 -54.63
C ASN A 727 -4.76 -23.92 -54.54
N THR A 728 -3.62 -23.24 -54.67
CA THR A 728 -3.47 -21.78 -54.62
C THR A 728 -4.17 -21.04 -55.79
N SER A 729 -4.75 -21.77 -56.74
CA SER A 729 -5.50 -21.19 -57.86
C SER A 729 -7.02 -21.13 -57.63
N ASP A 730 -7.56 -21.87 -56.66
CA ASP A 730 -9.00 -21.93 -56.36
C ASP A 730 -9.36 -21.00 -55.19
N ILE A 731 -9.99 -19.87 -55.50
CA ILE A 731 -10.51 -18.94 -54.49
C ILE A 731 -11.70 -19.63 -53.79
N GLY A 732 -11.53 -19.95 -52.51
CA GLY A 732 -12.51 -20.71 -51.73
C GLY A 732 -13.69 -19.86 -51.25
N SER A 733 -13.42 -18.88 -50.38
CA SER A 733 -14.46 -18.00 -49.82
C SER A 733 -14.02 -16.54 -49.84
N VAL A 734 -14.93 -15.66 -50.27
CA VAL A 734 -14.73 -14.21 -50.33
C VAL A 734 -15.83 -13.53 -49.54
N PHE A 735 -15.45 -12.75 -48.54
CA PHE A 735 -16.40 -11.98 -47.74
C PHE A 735 -15.78 -10.66 -47.28
N GLN A 736 -16.64 -9.72 -46.87
CA GLN A 736 -16.23 -8.43 -46.34
C GLN A 736 -16.42 -8.42 -44.83
N ALA A 737 -15.41 -7.98 -44.10
CA ALA A 737 -15.44 -7.84 -42.65
C ALA A 737 -14.82 -6.51 -42.24
N PRO A 738 -15.24 -5.91 -41.11
CA PRO A 738 -14.57 -4.74 -40.56
C PRO A 738 -13.10 -5.06 -40.25
N GLU A 739 -12.18 -4.16 -40.57
CA GLU A 739 -10.73 -4.39 -40.40
C GLU A 739 -10.37 -4.76 -38.95
N GLU A 740 -11.07 -4.19 -37.96
CA GLU A 740 -10.85 -4.48 -36.55
C GLU A 740 -11.18 -5.93 -36.11
N CYS A 741 -11.98 -6.65 -36.91
CA CYS A 741 -12.34 -8.05 -36.65
C CYS A 741 -11.40 -9.04 -37.34
N ILE A 742 -10.51 -8.55 -38.21
CA ILE A 742 -9.60 -9.38 -39.00
C ILE A 742 -8.26 -9.49 -38.28
N TYR A 743 -7.74 -10.71 -38.19
CA TYR A 743 -6.44 -11.03 -37.60
C TYR A 743 -5.53 -11.54 -38.70
N ARG A 744 -4.28 -11.06 -38.77
CA ARG A 744 -3.33 -11.37 -39.86
C ARG A 744 -1.93 -11.72 -39.37
N ILE A 745 -1.26 -12.62 -40.10
CA ILE A 745 0.17 -12.91 -39.98
C ILE A 745 0.80 -12.82 -41.38
N ASP A 746 1.83 -12.00 -41.52
CA ASP A 746 2.58 -11.85 -42.76
C ASP A 746 3.25 -13.16 -43.19
N ASN A 747 3.21 -13.47 -44.50
CA ASN A 747 3.79 -14.70 -45.02
C ASN A 747 5.29 -14.86 -44.73
N ASN A 748 6.05 -13.76 -44.75
CA ASN A 748 7.49 -13.79 -44.49
C ASN A 748 7.76 -14.15 -43.03
N PHE A 749 6.90 -13.70 -42.10
CA PHE A 749 6.96 -14.12 -40.71
C PHE A 749 6.76 -15.64 -40.60
N LYS A 750 5.75 -16.19 -41.29
CA LYS A 750 5.53 -17.64 -41.34
C LYS A 750 6.72 -18.39 -41.93
N LEU A 751 7.26 -17.92 -43.06
CA LEU A 751 8.36 -18.59 -43.75
C LEU A 751 9.62 -18.68 -42.88
N LEU A 752 10.03 -17.55 -42.27
CA LEU A 752 11.24 -17.49 -41.44
C LEU A 752 11.11 -18.31 -40.14
N MET A 753 9.94 -18.23 -39.49
CA MET A 753 9.65 -19.08 -38.32
C MET A 753 9.64 -20.56 -38.69
N SER A 754 9.05 -20.90 -39.84
CA SER A 754 8.97 -22.28 -40.32
C SER A 754 10.35 -22.84 -40.62
N GLN A 755 11.20 -22.08 -41.31
CA GLN A 755 12.57 -22.46 -41.61
C GLN A 755 13.39 -22.70 -40.32
N TYR A 756 13.35 -21.76 -39.36
CA TYR A 756 14.04 -21.91 -38.09
C TYR A 756 13.56 -23.16 -37.33
N PHE A 757 12.24 -23.37 -37.28
CA PHE A 757 11.68 -24.52 -36.59
C PHE A 757 12.02 -25.84 -37.27
N SER A 758 12.01 -25.92 -38.60
CA SER A 758 12.30 -27.17 -39.31
C SER A 758 13.78 -27.51 -39.37
N GLU A 759 14.65 -26.52 -39.56
CA GLU A 759 16.07 -26.73 -39.82
C GLU A 759 16.93 -26.71 -38.56
N GLU A 760 16.62 -25.81 -37.60
CA GLU A 760 17.50 -25.55 -36.45
C GLU A 760 16.92 -26.03 -35.11
N PHE A 761 15.60 -25.93 -34.90
CA PHE A 761 15.02 -26.13 -33.56
C PHE A 761 14.41 -27.51 -33.32
N PHE A 762 13.51 -27.99 -34.20
CA PHE A 762 12.83 -29.30 -34.07
C PHE A 762 13.55 -30.41 -34.82
N ASN A 763 14.88 -30.41 -34.77
CA ASN A 763 15.70 -31.48 -35.29
C ASN A 763 16.77 -31.82 -34.25
N GLY A 764 16.68 -33.01 -33.67
CA GLY A 764 17.62 -33.40 -32.63
C GLY A 764 17.43 -34.83 -32.15
N THR A 765 18.46 -35.36 -31.52
CA THR A 765 18.46 -36.68 -30.89
C THR A 765 19.01 -36.55 -29.48
N CYS A 766 18.38 -37.25 -28.55
CA CYS A 766 18.85 -37.39 -27.19
C CYS A 766 19.15 -38.86 -26.91
N SER A 767 20.32 -39.10 -26.32
CA SER A 767 20.75 -40.42 -25.87
C SER A 767 20.88 -40.44 -24.36
N TRP A 768 20.60 -41.59 -23.76
CA TRP A 768 20.85 -41.80 -22.34
C TRP A 768 22.31 -41.50 -21.98
N ASP A 769 22.52 -40.84 -20.84
CA ASP A 769 23.87 -40.56 -20.33
C ASP A 769 24.24 -41.61 -19.28
N SER A 770 25.18 -42.48 -19.63
CA SER A 770 25.66 -43.54 -18.72
C SER A 770 26.43 -43.01 -17.52
N THR A 771 26.85 -41.73 -17.52
CA THR A 771 27.67 -41.13 -16.47
C THR A 771 26.84 -40.53 -15.32
N GLN A 772 25.56 -40.24 -15.56
CA GLN A 772 24.66 -39.65 -14.57
C GLN A 772 23.34 -40.42 -14.49
N PRO A 773 22.93 -40.91 -13.31
CA PRO A 773 21.65 -41.59 -13.17
C PRO A 773 20.48 -40.64 -13.52
N ASN A 774 19.56 -41.12 -14.36
CA ASN A 774 18.34 -40.41 -14.80
C ASN A 774 18.56 -39.11 -15.62
N SER A 775 19.73 -38.90 -16.24
CA SER A 775 19.93 -37.80 -17.18
C SER A 775 19.95 -38.28 -18.64
N ILE A 776 19.63 -37.36 -19.55
CA ILE A 776 19.68 -37.59 -20.99
C ILE A 776 20.55 -36.49 -21.61
N ASN A 777 21.45 -36.86 -22.52
CA ASN A 777 22.28 -35.92 -23.25
C ASN A 777 21.62 -35.61 -24.60
N CYS A 778 21.23 -34.35 -24.80
CA CYS A 778 20.58 -33.86 -26.01
C CYS A 778 21.47 -32.93 -26.85
N GLY A 779 22.76 -32.80 -26.52
CA GLY A 779 23.69 -31.90 -27.22
C GLY A 779 23.16 -30.46 -27.31
N SER A 780 23.12 -29.91 -28.53
CA SER A 780 22.61 -28.55 -28.81
C SER A 780 21.09 -28.42 -28.67
N ALA A 781 20.34 -29.53 -28.71
CA ALA A 781 18.89 -29.55 -28.57
C ALA A 781 18.49 -29.74 -27.09
N ILE A 782 19.12 -29.01 -26.18
CA ILE A 782 18.96 -29.16 -24.73
C ILE A 782 17.51 -29.05 -24.25
N TRP A 783 16.66 -28.31 -24.97
CA TRP A 783 15.23 -28.20 -24.68
C TRP A 783 14.49 -29.56 -24.78
N LEU A 784 14.97 -30.49 -25.60
CA LEU A 784 14.41 -31.84 -25.72
C LEU A 784 14.50 -32.63 -24.42
N SER A 785 15.42 -32.27 -23.51
CA SER A 785 15.46 -32.86 -22.17
C SER A 785 14.16 -32.64 -21.38
N ARG A 786 13.36 -31.61 -21.70
CA ARG A 786 12.03 -31.38 -21.10
C ARG A 786 11.00 -32.42 -21.51
N LEU A 787 11.12 -32.97 -22.72
CA LEU A 787 10.24 -34.05 -23.18
C LEU A 787 10.51 -35.35 -22.41
N TRP A 788 11.70 -35.47 -21.80
CA TRP A 788 12.17 -36.63 -21.03
C TRP A 788 11.80 -36.47 -19.55
N SER A 789 10.56 -36.82 -19.19
CA SER A 789 10.03 -36.74 -17.82
C SER A 789 10.53 -37.88 -16.92
N HIS A 790 11.85 -37.98 -16.72
CA HIS A 790 12.49 -39.07 -15.94
C HIS A 790 12.12 -40.49 -16.44
N GLY A 791 11.83 -40.63 -17.74
CA GLY A 791 11.38 -41.90 -18.33
C GLY A 791 9.85 -42.12 -18.32
N GLU A 792 9.04 -41.16 -17.87
CA GLU A 792 7.57 -41.21 -17.90
C GLU A 792 6.95 -40.27 -18.95
N SER A 793 7.48 -40.27 -20.17
CA SER A 793 6.86 -39.53 -21.27
C SER A 793 5.57 -40.24 -21.68
N THR A 794 4.44 -39.54 -21.76
CA THR A 794 3.16 -40.05 -22.25
C THR A 794 2.68 -39.16 -23.39
N PRO A 795 1.81 -39.64 -24.31
CA PRO A 795 1.25 -38.76 -25.33
C PRO A 795 0.52 -37.54 -24.75
N ALA A 796 -0.11 -37.71 -23.58
CA ALA A 796 -0.77 -36.63 -22.86
C ALA A 796 0.23 -35.57 -22.37
N SER A 797 1.35 -35.98 -21.76
CA SER A 797 2.38 -35.03 -21.32
C SER A 797 3.09 -34.35 -22.50
N LEU A 798 3.32 -35.06 -23.60
CA LEU A 798 3.84 -34.48 -24.84
C LEU A 798 2.87 -33.44 -25.43
N LYS A 799 1.58 -33.77 -25.51
CA LYS A 799 0.54 -32.84 -25.98
C LYS A 799 0.46 -31.59 -25.09
N GLN A 800 0.55 -31.75 -23.77
CA GLN A 800 0.55 -30.62 -22.84
C GLN A 800 1.77 -29.72 -23.08
N LEU A 801 2.97 -30.28 -23.25
CA LEU A 801 4.17 -29.49 -23.51
C LEU A 801 4.06 -28.64 -24.79
N PHE A 802 3.56 -29.21 -25.89
CA PHE A 802 3.32 -28.43 -27.11
C PHE A 802 2.24 -27.35 -26.92
N THR A 803 1.27 -27.59 -26.04
CA THR A 803 0.23 -26.62 -25.67
C THR A 803 0.83 -25.45 -24.88
N ASP A 804 1.72 -25.75 -23.93
CA ASP A 804 2.42 -24.75 -23.12
C ASP A 804 3.35 -23.92 -24.00
N PHE A 805 4.11 -24.59 -24.89
CA PHE A 805 5.00 -23.93 -25.85
C PHE A 805 4.23 -22.99 -26.81
N ALA A 806 3.10 -23.46 -27.37
CA ALA A 806 2.24 -22.65 -28.24
C ALA A 806 1.65 -21.43 -27.49
N THR A 807 1.32 -21.61 -26.20
CA THR A 807 0.84 -20.53 -25.33
C THR A 807 1.92 -19.50 -25.05
N ALA A 808 3.13 -19.96 -24.74
CA ALA A 808 4.28 -19.10 -24.47
C ALA A 808 4.65 -18.25 -25.71
N LEU A 809 4.66 -18.86 -26.91
CA LEU A 809 4.86 -18.14 -28.17
C LEU A 809 3.75 -17.14 -28.46
N THR A 810 2.49 -17.51 -28.21
CA THR A 810 1.35 -16.59 -28.35
C THR A 810 1.51 -15.36 -27.45
N ASN A 811 1.96 -15.55 -26.21
CA ASN A 811 2.19 -14.44 -25.30
C ASN A 811 3.35 -13.56 -25.76
N GLN A 812 4.42 -14.12 -26.32
CA GLN A 812 5.48 -13.32 -26.93
C GLN A 812 4.99 -12.51 -28.14
N MET A 813 4.11 -13.06 -28.97
CA MET A 813 3.45 -12.30 -30.05
C MET A 813 2.63 -11.14 -29.48
N ARG A 814 1.91 -11.34 -28.36
CA ARG A 814 1.17 -10.29 -27.64
C ARG A 814 2.08 -9.22 -27.04
N LEU A 815 3.30 -9.58 -26.64
CA LEU A 815 4.31 -8.67 -26.11
C LEU A 815 5.11 -7.94 -27.22
N GLY A 816 4.94 -8.34 -28.48
CA GLY A 816 5.47 -7.60 -29.64
C GLY A 816 6.40 -8.38 -30.56
N MET A 817 6.54 -9.71 -30.41
CA MET A 817 7.27 -10.54 -31.37
C MET A 817 6.63 -10.44 -32.77
N GLY A 818 7.41 -10.00 -33.75
CA GLY A 818 6.92 -9.77 -35.13
C GLY A 818 5.99 -8.55 -35.26
N ARG A 819 6.00 -7.62 -34.32
CA ARG A 819 5.20 -6.38 -34.39
C ARG A 819 5.93 -5.30 -35.18
N LYS A 820 5.19 -4.55 -36.00
CA LYS A 820 5.69 -3.33 -36.65
C LYS A 820 5.87 -2.22 -35.62
N ASP A 821 6.94 -1.44 -35.73
CA ASP A 821 7.21 -0.34 -34.79
C ASP A 821 6.02 0.63 -34.73
N ASN A 822 5.72 1.12 -33.52
CA ASN A 822 4.60 2.03 -33.20
C ASN A 822 3.17 1.46 -33.36
N THR A 823 2.98 0.15 -33.49
CA THR A 823 1.63 -0.46 -33.57
C THR A 823 1.29 -1.30 -32.34
N THR A 824 0.63 -0.75 -31.31
CA THR A 824 0.12 -1.54 -30.16
C THR A 824 -1.39 -1.73 -30.27
N SER A 825 -1.86 -2.97 -30.35
CA SER A 825 -3.28 -3.27 -30.13
C SER A 825 -3.51 -3.61 -28.65
N VAL A 826 -4.49 -2.95 -28.04
CA VAL A 826 -4.90 -3.19 -26.65
C VAL A 826 -6.41 -3.35 -26.58
N VAL A 827 -6.87 -4.13 -25.61
CA VAL A 827 -8.29 -4.18 -25.25
C VAL A 827 -8.50 -3.36 -23.99
N ASN A 828 -9.42 -2.40 -24.09
CA ASN A 828 -9.78 -1.51 -23.00
C ASN A 828 -10.87 -2.14 -22.12
N GLY A 829 -10.72 -1.98 -20.80
CA GLY A 829 -11.67 -2.37 -19.78
C GLY A 829 -11.96 -1.21 -18.83
N GLU A 830 -12.95 -1.41 -17.97
CA GLU A 830 -13.38 -0.44 -16.96
C GLU A 830 -12.65 -0.71 -15.65
N SER A 831 -12.09 0.34 -15.04
CA SER A 831 -11.50 0.26 -13.71
C SER A 831 -12.56 0.43 -12.62
N LEU A 832 -12.49 -0.42 -11.61
CA LEU A 832 -13.37 -0.41 -10.45
C LEU A 832 -12.61 0.19 -9.27
N GLN A 833 -13.22 1.14 -8.57
CA GLN A 833 -12.72 1.66 -7.31
C GLN A 833 -13.56 1.12 -6.16
N LEU A 834 -12.89 0.72 -5.08
CA LEU A 834 -13.55 0.42 -3.82
C LEU A 834 -13.93 1.74 -3.14
N VAL A 835 -15.21 2.00 -2.98
CA VAL A 835 -15.75 3.20 -2.32
C VAL A 835 -16.48 2.77 -1.05
N THR A 836 -16.16 3.40 0.08
CA THR A 836 -16.79 3.14 1.37
C THR A 836 -18.07 3.96 1.49
N PHE A 837 -19.19 3.27 1.68
CA PHE A 837 -20.51 3.83 1.92
C PHE A 837 -20.82 3.85 3.41
N ILE A 838 -21.60 4.85 3.84
CA ILE A 838 -22.14 4.93 5.19
C ILE A 838 -23.37 4.03 5.26
N ALA A 839 -23.41 3.14 6.25
CA ALA A 839 -24.53 2.24 6.50
C ALA A 839 -25.08 2.48 7.90
N VAL A 840 -26.32 2.93 7.99
CA VAL A 840 -26.92 3.33 9.27
C VAL A 840 -27.64 2.17 9.94
N LYS A 841 -27.43 2.01 11.25
CA LYS A 841 -28.12 1.03 12.11
C LYS A 841 -29.01 1.78 13.13
N PRO A 842 -30.28 2.05 12.80
CA PRO A 842 -31.14 2.92 13.61
C PRO A 842 -31.48 2.36 15.00
N CYS A 843 -31.41 1.04 15.19
CA CYS A 843 -31.74 0.39 16.46
C CYS A 843 -30.93 0.92 17.66
N TRP A 844 -29.70 1.39 17.43
CA TRP A 844 -28.84 1.92 18.50
C TRP A 844 -29.30 3.29 19.02
N LEU A 845 -30.06 4.06 18.22
CA LEU A 845 -30.61 5.37 18.60
C LEU A 845 -31.84 5.27 19.52
N ILE A 846 -32.39 4.07 19.71
CA ILE A 846 -33.51 3.83 20.62
C ILE A 846 -33.11 4.07 22.08
N PHE A 847 -31.88 3.70 22.46
CA PHE A 847 -31.39 3.85 23.83
C PHE A 847 -31.41 5.30 24.35
N PRO A 848 -30.82 6.30 23.67
CA PRO A 848 -30.90 7.70 24.11
C PRO A 848 -32.33 8.25 24.10
N ALA A 849 -33.20 7.77 23.21
CA ALA A 849 -34.62 8.14 23.22
C ALA A 849 -35.35 7.62 24.48
N ILE A 850 -35.08 6.38 24.90
CA ILE A 850 -35.63 5.82 26.14
C ILE A 850 -35.18 6.64 27.35
N LEU A 851 -33.89 6.98 27.45
CA LEU A 851 -33.39 7.78 28.57
C LEU A 851 -34.05 9.16 28.64
N LEU A 852 -34.27 9.81 27.49
CA LEU A 852 -34.98 11.09 27.43
C LEU A 852 -36.44 10.96 27.91
N ILE A 853 -37.16 9.93 27.49
CA ILE A 853 -38.55 9.70 27.92
C ILE A 853 -38.61 9.47 29.43
N LEU A 854 -37.71 8.66 29.97
CA LEU A 854 -37.61 8.42 31.41
C LEU A 854 -37.35 9.72 32.18
N GLU A 855 -36.45 10.57 31.68
CA GLU A 855 -36.13 11.85 32.31
C GLU A 855 -37.31 12.84 32.26
N ILE A 856 -38.03 12.93 31.13
CA ILE A 856 -39.27 13.71 31.00
C ILE A 856 -40.31 13.25 32.02
N MET A 857 -40.49 11.93 32.19
CA MET A 857 -41.41 11.37 33.18
C MET A 857 -40.98 11.70 34.61
N ALA A 858 -39.69 11.62 34.93
CA ALA A 858 -39.18 11.90 36.27
C ALA A 858 -39.32 13.40 36.63
N LEU A 859 -38.97 14.30 35.71
CA LEU A 859 -39.08 15.73 35.93
C LEU A 859 -40.53 16.20 35.99
N SER A 860 -41.40 15.73 35.09
CA SER A 860 -42.83 16.07 35.13
C SER A 860 -43.49 15.59 36.43
N TRP A 861 -43.14 14.40 36.92
CA TRP A 861 -43.58 13.92 38.22
C TRP A 861 -43.09 14.81 39.37
N MET A 862 -41.84 15.26 39.33
CA MET A 862 -41.25 16.13 40.35
C MET A 862 -41.92 17.52 40.36
N ILE A 863 -42.13 18.11 39.20
CA ILE A 863 -42.83 19.39 39.07
C ILE A 863 -44.28 19.23 39.55
N SER A 864 -44.96 18.15 39.18
CA SER A 864 -46.34 17.89 39.63
C SER A 864 -46.44 17.78 41.16
N LEU A 865 -45.51 17.05 41.79
CA LEU A 865 -45.45 16.95 43.26
C LEU A 865 -45.21 18.32 43.92
N THR A 866 -44.28 19.12 43.40
CA THR A 866 -43.98 20.45 43.97
C THR A 866 -45.13 21.44 43.77
N VAL A 867 -45.92 21.31 42.70
CA VAL A 867 -47.12 22.13 42.49
C VAL A 867 -48.26 21.71 43.43
N VAL A 868 -48.49 20.40 43.62
CA VAL A 868 -49.55 19.87 44.49
C VAL A 868 -49.29 20.22 45.96
N TYR A 869 -48.04 20.09 46.42
CA TYR A 869 -47.65 20.37 47.80
C TYR A 869 -47.01 21.76 47.98
N ARG A 870 -47.37 22.74 47.14
CA ARG A 870 -46.72 24.07 47.10
C ARG A 870 -46.70 24.83 48.43
N ASP A 871 -47.70 24.60 49.29
CA ASP A 871 -47.83 25.27 50.58
C ASP A 871 -47.06 24.53 51.69
N GLU A 872 -46.65 23.28 51.44
CA GLU A 872 -45.91 22.42 52.38
C GLU A 872 -44.47 22.12 51.96
N LEU A 873 -44.12 22.34 50.69
CA LEU A 873 -42.85 21.92 50.10
C LEU A 873 -42.24 23.06 49.27
N ALA A 874 -41.14 23.62 49.78
CA ALA A 874 -40.36 24.60 49.04
C ALA A 874 -39.34 23.94 48.10
N VAL A 875 -38.99 24.65 47.03
CA VAL A 875 -37.98 24.24 46.06
C VAL A 875 -36.63 24.79 46.54
N TRP A 876 -35.82 23.91 47.13
CA TRP A 876 -34.52 24.28 47.71
C TRP A 876 -33.32 23.71 46.95
N LYS A 877 -33.54 22.71 46.07
CA LYS A 877 -32.54 22.13 45.16
C LYS A 877 -31.18 21.89 45.83
N GLY A 878 -30.08 22.40 45.27
CA GLY A 878 -28.74 22.25 45.81
C GLY A 878 -28.44 23.05 47.09
N SER A 879 -29.25 24.04 47.46
CA SER A 879 -28.91 25.00 48.53
C SER A 879 -28.83 24.33 49.90
N ILE A 880 -27.80 24.65 50.69
CA ILE A 880 -27.62 24.14 52.07
C ILE A 880 -28.33 25.02 53.11
N LEU A 881 -28.73 26.24 52.73
CA LEU A 881 -29.32 27.25 53.61
C LEU A 881 -30.57 26.78 54.38
N PRO A 882 -31.43 25.87 53.87
CA PRO A 882 -32.55 25.37 54.67
C PRO A 882 -32.12 24.78 56.03
N LEU A 883 -30.93 24.18 56.12
CA LEU A 883 -30.44 23.63 57.39
C LEU A 883 -30.09 24.71 58.41
N LEU A 884 -29.72 25.90 57.95
CA LEU A 884 -29.37 27.03 58.80
C LEU A 884 -30.64 27.75 59.27
N PHE A 885 -31.53 28.08 58.35
CA PHE A 885 -32.75 28.84 58.62
C PHE A 885 -33.83 28.02 59.33
N TYR A 886 -33.92 26.71 59.05
CA TYR A 886 -34.86 25.79 59.70
C TYR A 886 -34.17 24.81 60.65
N ARG A 887 -33.05 25.25 61.26
CA ARG A 887 -32.29 24.44 62.22
C ARG A 887 -33.17 23.83 63.30
N ASP A 888 -34.01 24.64 63.96
CA ASP A 888 -34.71 24.15 65.15
C ASP A 888 -35.74 23.04 64.79
N PHE A 889 -36.23 23.03 63.55
CA PHE A 889 -37.02 21.92 62.99
C PHE A 889 -36.17 20.66 62.75
N PHE A 890 -35.04 20.77 62.03
CA PHE A 890 -34.18 19.62 61.72
C PHE A 890 -33.55 18.97 62.96
N TRP A 891 -33.38 19.75 64.04
CA TRP A 891 -32.91 19.27 65.34
C TRP A 891 -34.03 18.76 66.27
N GLY A 892 -35.30 18.83 65.87
CA GLY A 892 -36.44 18.30 66.62
C GLY A 892 -36.88 19.15 67.82
N ASN A 893 -36.50 20.44 67.84
CA ASN A 893 -36.77 21.36 68.94
C ASN A 893 -38.03 22.23 68.72
N ALA A 894 -38.67 22.14 67.55
CA ALA A 894 -39.85 22.92 67.19
C ALA A 894 -40.85 22.10 66.36
N ASP A 895 -42.15 22.27 66.63
CA ASP A 895 -43.24 21.68 65.84
C ASP A 895 -43.46 22.46 64.53
N ARG A 896 -43.83 21.75 63.46
CA ARG A 896 -44.02 22.33 62.11
C ARG A 896 -45.04 23.47 62.10
N ASP A 897 -45.99 23.47 63.03
CA ASP A 897 -47.03 24.49 63.20
C ASP A 897 -46.51 25.81 63.79
N SER A 898 -45.34 25.82 64.47
CA SER A 898 -44.71 27.07 64.94
C SER A 898 -43.90 27.77 63.85
N ALA A 899 -43.65 27.09 62.72
CA ALA A 899 -42.99 27.66 61.54
C ALA A 899 -44.00 28.31 60.56
N SER A 900 -45.24 28.53 60.99
CA SER A 900 -46.29 29.11 60.17
C SER A 900 -46.05 30.61 59.94
N LYS A 901 -45.60 30.95 58.73
CA LYS A 901 -46.19 32.07 57.98
C LYS A 901 -45.80 32.04 56.51
N ARG A 902 -44.61 31.55 56.15
CA ARG A 902 -44.18 31.35 54.75
C ARG A 902 -42.88 30.57 54.67
N LEU A 903 -42.78 29.58 53.77
CA LEU A 903 -41.48 28.95 53.45
C LEU A 903 -40.64 29.91 52.60
N LEU A 904 -39.40 30.16 53.03
CA LEU A 904 -38.46 31.00 52.30
C LEU A 904 -38.00 30.28 51.03
N THR A 905 -37.96 31.01 49.92
CA THR A 905 -37.32 30.56 48.68
C THR A 905 -35.80 30.60 48.83
N THR A 906 -35.07 29.93 47.93
CA THR A 906 -33.60 29.97 47.93
C THR A 906 -33.04 31.37 47.75
N GLU A 907 -33.61 32.20 46.87
CA GLU A 907 -33.19 33.60 46.67
C GLU A 907 -33.35 34.41 47.97
N GLU A 908 -34.46 34.26 48.68
CA GLU A 908 -34.72 34.97 49.93
C GLU A 908 -33.77 34.52 51.05
N MET A 909 -33.47 33.22 51.13
CA MET A 909 -32.48 32.72 52.08
C MET A 909 -31.07 33.20 51.75
N GLU A 910 -30.71 33.32 50.47
CA GLU A 910 -29.40 33.85 50.03
C GLU A 910 -29.26 35.32 50.38
N GLU A 911 -30.27 36.14 50.09
CA GLU A 911 -30.29 37.57 50.44
C GLU A 911 -30.17 37.79 51.96
N GLN A 912 -30.84 36.96 52.76
CA GLN A 912 -30.71 37.00 54.21
C GLN A 912 -29.35 36.46 54.69
N ALA A 913 -28.82 35.40 54.06
CA ALA A 913 -27.54 34.82 54.42
C ALA A 913 -26.36 35.77 54.14
N ASP A 914 -26.42 36.56 53.08
CA ASP A 914 -25.41 37.57 52.73
C ASP A 914 -25.25 38.64 53.84
N GLN A 915 -26.28 38.82 54.66
CA GLN A 915 -26.26 39.72 55.81
C GLN A 915 -25.69 39.07 57.08
N ILE A 916 -25.51 37.74 57.10
CA ILE A 916 -25.03 36.98 58.25
C ILE A 916 -23.50 36.87 58.22
N ARG A 917 -22.81 37.46 59.20
CA ARG A 917 -21.36 37.28 59.38
C ARG A 917 -21.06 36.08 60.25
N ALA A 918 -20.56 34.99 59.64
CA ALA A 918 -20.07 33.83 60.38
C ALA A 918 -18.67 34.09 60.98
N ASN A 919 -18.51 33.87 62.29
CA ASN A 919 -17.23 33.97 62.96
C ASN A 919 -16.60 32.57 63.09
N PHE A 920 -15.80 32.16 62.11
CA PHE A 920 -15.00 30.94 62.23
C PHE A 920 -13.87 31.21 63.23
N SER A 921 -13.95 30.62 64.43
CA SER A 921 -12.94 30.82 65.46
C SER A 921 -11.56 30.39 64.92
N ARG A 922 -10.64 31.34 64.79
CA ARG A 922 -9.20 31.04 64.65
C ARG A 922 -8.71 30.49 65.98
N ASN A 923 -8.99 29.21 66.26
CA ASN A 923 -8.19 28.49 67.24
C ASN A 923 -6.82 28.23 66.59
N ILE A 924 -5.92 29.17 66.85
CA ILE A 924 -4.48 29.00 66.65
C ILE A 924 -4.09 27.81 67.53
N TRP A 925 -3.72 26.71 66.89
CA TRP A 925 -3.08 25.57 67.53
C TRP A 925 -1.80 26.06 68.22
N LYS A 926 -1.88 26.30 69.54
CA LYS A 926 -0.75 26.24 70.45
C LYS A 926 -0.91 24.99 71.30
N ASN A 927 -0.28 23.91 70.86
CA ASN A 927 0.59 23.04 71.65
C ASN A 927 1.27 22.04 70.72
#